data_AF-A0A261R4S7-F1
#
_entry.id   AF-A0A261R4S7-F1
#
_cell.length_a   1.000
_cell.length_b   1.000
_cell.length_c   1.000
_cell.angle_alpha   90.00
_cell.angle_beta   90.00
_cell.angle_gamma   90.00
#
_symmetry.space_group_name_H-M   'P 1'
#
loop_
_entity.id
_entity.type
_entity.pdbx_description
1 polymer ?
#
loop_
_entity_poly.entity_id
_entity_poly.type
_entity_poly.pdbx_seq_one_letter_code
_entity_poly.pdbx_strand_id
1 'polypeptide(L)'
;MKKKDIEFLDVVALRGPNIWTYRPVLEAWVDIGELEDYPSNTIPGFYERLSTWLPTLIEHRCSPGVRGGFLQRLREGTWPAHILEHVTLELQNLAGLPGGFGKARETATRGVYKVIVRAWQEDVTRAALAEARELVMAAMEDRPFDVDATVERLRDMVDRHCLGPSTACIVDAADDRDIPYIRLFEGNLVQMGYGARQRRIWTAETDRTSAIAEGISRDKDLTKRLLAECGVPVPEGRLVESREQAWEAAQDIGLPVVIKPYDGNHGRGVFTNLNSYEEVKAAYAVAEEEGNGVLVERFVSGNEHRLLVVGDRMVAAARGEPAWIVGDGVHTVEDLIELQINTDPRRGSDEDCPLNKVRLDSAARLEIARQGLAADSVPPAGQEVLIQRNGNVAFDVTDLVHPEVAHAVTLAARIVGLDVAGVDLVAEDISRPLDEQRGAIVEVNAGPGLLMHLKPADGQPRPVGRAIIDHLFPDGEDGRIPVVGVTGTNGKTVVARLTARMLQLGGSYVGLACSEGLYFNQRQVEKGDRGDWATGRRVLMNRSVDAAVIENSSSVILRQGLAYDRCQVGIVTNLDGGDHLGEHDIRDLDGMYNVLRTQVDVVLPTGAAVLNARDERVVELATLCDGDVVFFGLDPRLPAIASHVALGKRAVYVRDGHVVLAEGTSEQRVSELASIPLTVGGRIDFQVENVLAAVGAAWALGVPAHIIRVAIETFDIDRGDAPWQFTAVERKDATVVVDGAHNASALRALIAAAERFPAKRRRVVYGAGKDRRDEDLLEQGTLLGKAFDEIVLYDDATVPSRRPAGQARALLREGASQGGRAAAIVDQPDHATAMRAVLDSVLPGDLVILQCDEGSAEPSLNLLRHWIQQN
;
A
#
# COMPACT_ATOMS: atom_id res chain seq x y z
N MET A 1 26.03 -33.60 6.80
CA MET A 1 24.72 -34.20 7.09
C MET A 1 23.76 -33.05 7.32
N LYS A 2 22.63 -32.98 6.60
CA LYS A 2 21.60 -31.98 6.88
C LYS A 2 20.94 -32.33 8.22
N LYS A 3 20.59 -31.33 9.02
CA LYS A 3 19.95 -31.52 10.33
C LYS A 3 18.43 -31.71 10.14
N LYS A 4 17.76 -32.39 11.08
CA LYS A 4 16.29 -32.35 11.20
C LYS A 4 15.90 -30.98 11.74
N ASP A 5 15.73 -30.01 10.85
CA ASP A 5 15.51 -28.62 11.21
C ASP A 5 14.71 -27.92 10.12
N ILE A 6 14.12 -26.77 10.46
CA ILE A 6 13.44 -25.88 9.53
C ILE A 6 14.33 -24.65 9.36
N GLU A 7 14.93 -24.44 8.19
CA GLU A 7 15.84 -23.32 7.92
C GLU A 7 15.20 -22.33 6.93
N PHE A 8 15.20 -21.05 7.27
CA PHE A 8 14.80 -19.99 6.36
C PHE A 8 15.97 -19.59 5.46
N LEU A 9 15.88 -19.90 4.17
CA LEU A 9 16.86 -19.54 3.16
C LEU A 9 16.71 -18.08 2.71
N ASP A 10 15.46 -17.63 2.57
CA ASP A 10 15.10 -16.26 2.20
C ASP A 10 13.68 -15.96 2.72
N VAL A 11 13.38 -14.69 3.03
CA VAL A 11 12.04 -14.27 3.46
C VAL A 11 11.71 -12.91 2.86
N VAL A 12 10.87 -12.94 1.83
CA VAL A 12 10.55 -11.82 0.96
C VAL A 12 9.15 -11.29 1.26
N ALA A 13 9.01 -9.97 1.35
CA ALA A 13 7.71 -9.32 1.51
C ALA A 13 7.19 -8.82 0.16
N LEU A 14 6.07 -9.40 -0.29
CA LEU A 14 5.32 -8.97 -1.46
C LEU A 14 4.23 -8.00 -0.99
N ARG A 15 4.43 -6.71 -1.25
CA ARG A 15 3.73 -5.59 -0.58
C ARG A 15 2.48 -5.11 -1.30
N GLY A 16 2.17 -5.68 -2.46
CA GLY A 16 0.95 -5.41 -3.22
C GLY A 16 0.53 -6.64 -4.01
N PRO A 17 -0.30 -6.48 -5.05
CA PRO A 17 -0.66 -7.58 -5.93
C PRO A 17 0.56 -8.32 -6.46
N ASN A 18 0.50 -9.65 -6.40
CA ASN A 18 1.61 -10.54 -6.69
C ASN A 18 1.10 -11.87 -7.26
N ILE A 19 2.02 -12.78 -7.58
CA ILE A 19 1.71 -14.07 -8.22
C ILE A 19 0.81 -15.01 -7.38
N TRP A 20 0.66 -14.74 -6.09
CA TRP A 20 -0.13 -15.57 -5.17
C TRP A 20 -1.52 -15.00 -4.91
N THR A 21 -1.63 -13.67 -4.77
CA THR A 21 -2.88 -12.97 -4.42
C THR A 21 -2.75 -11.46 -4.66
N TYR A 22 -3.88 -10.76 -4.68
CA TYR A 22 -3.96 -9.28 -4.75
C TYR A 22 -3.49 -8.57 -3.47
N ARG A 23 -3.37 -9.34 -2.38
CA ARG A 23 -3.13 -8.85 -1.04
C ARG A 23 -1.65 -9.05 -0.64
N PRO A 24 -1.07 -8.17 0.19
CA PRO A 24 0.29 -8.37 0.69
C PRO A 24 0.51 -9.73 1.37
N VAL A 25 1.65 -10.36 1.10
CA VAL A 25 2.07 -11.66 1.67
C VAL A 25 3.56 -11.66 2.01
N LEU A 26 3.95 -12.55 2.91
CA LEU A 26 5.33 -12.95 3.16
C LEU A 26 5.58 -14.30 2.45
N GLU A 27 6.56 -14.36 1.56
CA GLU A 27 7.06 -15.60 0.94
C GLU A 27 8.37 -16.00 1.62
N ALA A 28 8.34 -17.09 2.37
CA ALA A 28 9.50 -17.69 3.00
C ALA A 28 9.98 -18.91 2.21
N TRP A 29 11.26 -18.95 1.88
CA TRP A 29 11.94 -20.12 1.34
C TRP A 29 12.47 -20.96 2.49
N VAL A 30 11.95 -22.18 2.61
CA VAL A 30 12.13 -23.04 3.78
C VAL A 30 12.78 -24.35 3.37
N ASP A 31 14.00 -24.61 3.83
CA ASP A 31 14.64 -25.94 3.74
C ASP A 31 14.27 -26.73 4.99
N ILE A 32 13.55 -27.83 4.83
CA ILE A 32 13.17 -28.72 5.93
C ILE A 32 14.15 -29.89 6.11
N GLY A 33 15.22 -29.94 5.33
CA GLY A 33 16.31 -30.88 5.47
C GLY A 33 15.86 -32.34 5.49
N GLU A 34 16.28 -33.08 6.51
CA GLU A 34 15.91 -34.50 6.65
C GLU A 34 14.43 -34.69 7.04
N LEU A 35 13.72 -33.65 7.50
CA LEU A 35 12.29 -33.76 7.87
C LEU A 35 11.38 -34.05 6.67
N GLU A 36 11.88 -33.91 5.44
CA GLU A 36 11.19 -34.35 4.23
C GLU A 36 10.82 -35.86 4.29
N ASP A 37 11.61 -36.66 5.00
CA ASP A 37 11.38 -38.09 5.20
C ASP A 37 10.57 -38.42 6.47
N TYR A 38 10.13 -37.39 7.22
CA TYR A 38 9.39 -37.53 8.48
C TYR A 38 8.10 -36.69 8.47
N PRO A 39 7.08 -37.06 7.67
CA PRO A 39 5.79 -36.38 7.71
C PRO A 39 5.15 -36.50 9.10
N SER A 40 4.23 -35.58 9.43
CA SER A 40 3.67 -35.42 10.78
C SER A 40 3.20 -36.69 11.48
N ASN A 41 2.61 -37.63 10.73
CA ASN A 41 2.09 -38.90 11.24
C ASN A 41 3.19 -39.90 11.65
N THR A 42 4.45 -39.63 11.29
CA THR A 42 5.61 -40.46 11.67
C THR A 42 6.31 -39.93 12.93
N ILE A 43 5.92 -38.76 13.43
CA ILE A 43 6.53 -38.11 14.60
C ILE A 43 5.67 -38.39 15.84
N PRO A 44 6.15 -39.18 16.82
CA PRO A 44 5.33 -39.60 17.96
C PRO A 44 4.82 -38.44 18.82
N GLY A 45 3.52 -38.42 19.10
CA GLY A 45 2.87 -37.42 19.97
C GLY A 45 2.74 -36.01 19.37
N PHE A 46 3.19 -35.80 18.13
CA PHE A 46 3.22 -34.48 17.52
C PHE A 46 1.81 -33.90 17.31
N TYR A 47 0.88 -34.73 16.85
CA TYR A 47 -0.52 -34.34 16.65
C TYR A 47 -1.16 -33.87 17.96
N GLU A 48 -1.01 -34.66 19.03
CA GLU A 48 -1.61 -34.41 20.34
C GLU A 48 -1.05 -33.12 20.94
N ARG A 49 0.28 -32.91 20.88
CA ARG A 49 0.90 -31.67 21.37
C ARG A 49 0.41 -30.45 20.61
N LEU A 50 0.47 -30.46 19.28
CA LEU A 50 0.11 -29.28 18.48
C LEU A 50 -1.38 -28.92 18.61
N SER A 51 -2.27 -29.91 18.62
CA SER A 51 -3.72 -29.68 18.78
C SER A 51 -4.13 -29.28 20.20
N THR A 52 -3.34 -29.66 21.22
CA THR A 52 -3.54 -29.20 22.61
C THR A 52 -3.06 -27.76 22.78
N TRP A 53 -1.91 -27.43 22.21
CA TRP A 53 -1.32 -26.09 22.29
C TRP A 53 -2.11 -25.04 21.48
N LEU A 54 -2.67 -25.44 20.34
CA LEU A 54 -3.42 -24.56 19.45
C LEU A 54 -4.80 -25.19 19.13
N PRO A 55 -5.75 -25.18 20.09
CA PRO A 55 -7.03 -25.87 19.95
C PRO A 55 -7.90 -25.29 18.82
N THR A 56 -7.73 -24.00 18.51
CA THR A 56 -8.44 -23.26 17.47
C THR A 56 -7.99 -23.61 16.04
N LEU A 57 -6.92 -24.39 15.86
CA LEU A 57 -6.57 -25.02 14.58
C LEU A 57 -7.69 -25.91 14.01
N ILE A 58 -8.67 -26.31 14.83
CA ILE A 58 -9.88 -26.98 14.35
C ILE A 58 -10.67 -26.13 13.34
N GLU A 59 -10.54 -24.81 13.36
CA GLU A 59 -11.19 -23.92 12.38
C GLU A 59 -10.46 -23.88 11.03
N HIS A 60 -9.19 -24.33 10.99
CA HIS A 60 -8.39 -24.32 9.77
C HIS A 60 -8.90 -25.35 8.76
N ARG A 61 -9.18 -24.85 7.56
CA ARG A 61 -9.53 -25.64 6.38
C ARG A 61 -8.28 -25.90 5.55
N CYS A 62 -8.28 -27.00 4.82
CA CYS A 62 -7.21 -27.37 3.88
C CYS A 62 -7.85 -27.95 2.61
N SER A 63 -7.17 -28.82 1.86
CA SER A 63 -7.70 -29.47 0.64
C SER A 63 -9.10 -30.10 0.79
N PRO A 64 -9.48 -30.71 1.94
CA PRO A 64 -10.84 -31.22 2.13
C PRO A 64 -11.94 -30.15 2.19
N GLY A 65 -11.59 -28.87 2.37
CA GLY A 65 -12.53 -27.74 2.40
C GLY A 65 -13.46 -27.67 3.61
N VAL A 66 -13.33 -28.59 4.57
CA VAL A 66 -14.18 -28.68 5.77
C VAL A 66 -13.46 -28.19 7.02
N ARG A 67 -14.25 -27.80 8.05
CA ARG A 67 -13.76 -27.52 9.41
C ARG A 67 -12.96 -28.72 9.93
N GLY A 68 -11.78 -28.47 10.48
CA GLY A 68 -10.84 -29.49 10.95
C GLY A 68 -10.05 -30.19 9.84
N GLY A 69 -10.19 -29.75 8.58
CA GLY A 69 -9.52 -30.36 7.43
C GLY A 69 -7.99 -30.33 7.54
N PHE A 70 -7.42 -29.29 8.17
CA PHE A 70 -5.98 -29.27 8.45
C PHE A 70 -5.56 -30.33 9.48
N LEU A 71 -6.27 -30.43 10.61
CA LEU A 71 -5.99 -31.45 11.63
C LEU A 71 -6.15 -32.88 11.09
N GLN A 72 -7.09 -33.10 10.15
CA GLN A 72 -7.17 -34.37 9.42
C GLN A 72 -5.88 -34.67 8.65
N ARG A 73 -5.38 -33.71 7.84
CA ARG A 73 -4.12 -33.86 7.10
C ARG A 73 -2.92 -34.06 8.02
N LEU A 74 -2.92 -33.40 9.18
CA LEU A 74 -1.90 -33.56 10.20
C LEU A 74 -1.83 -35.01 10.72
N ARG A 75 -2.99 -35.67 10.91
CA ARG A 75 -3.06 -37.09 11.29
C ARG A 75 -2.69 -38.04 10.15
N GLU A 76 -3.11 -37.71 8.92
CA GLU A 76 -2.81 -38.53 7.74
C GLU A 76 -1.33 -38.47 7.33
N GLY A 77 -0.66 -37.36 7.63
CA GLY A 77 0.72 -37.09 7.26
C GLY A 77 0.83 -35.89 6.34
N THR A 78 1.50 -34.84 6.82
CA THR A 78 1.87 -33.66 6.03
C THR A 78 3.25 -33.14 6.44
N TRP A 79 3.87 -32.36 5.55
CA TRP A 79 5.24 -31.87 5.71
C TRP A 79 5.35 -30.63 6.61
N PRO A 80 6.49 -30.46 7.31
CA PRO A 80 6.76 -29.31 8.20
C PRO A 80 6.49 -27.95 7.57
N ALA A 81 6.82 -27.74 6.29
CA ALA A 81 6.58 -26.46 5.61
C ALA A 81 5.09 -26.09 5.52
N HIS A 82 4.22 -27.08 5.25
CA HIS A 82 2.77 -26.88 5.24
C HIS A 82 2.19 -26.70 6.65
N ILE A 83 2.82 -27.31 7.67
CA ILE A 83 2.43 -27.11 9.07
C ILE A 83 2.80 -25.69 9.52
N LEU A 84 4.01 -25.25 9.17
CA LEU A 84 4.52 -23.91 9.46
C LEU A 84 3.58 -22.82 8.92
N GLU A 85 3.07 -22.99 7.70
CA GLU A 85 2.05 -22.12 7.11
C GLU A 85 0.84 -21.94 8.06
N HIS A 86 0.20 -23.04 8.45
CA HIS A 86 -1.00 -22.99 9.28
C HIS A 86 -0.72 -22.51 10.70
N VAL A 87 0.41 -22.89 11.31
CA VAL A 87 0.78 -22.43 12.65
C VAL A 87 1.08 -20.92 12.64
N THR A 88 1.71 -20.41 11.59
CA THR A 88 1.96 -18.96 11.44
C THR A 88 0.65 -18.18 11.34
N LEU A 89 -0.30 -18.66 10.55
CA LEU A 89 -1.64 -18.05 10.45
C LEU A 89 -2.38 -18.11 11.79
N GLU A 90 -2.26 -19.21 12.51
CA GLU A 90 -2.93 -19.38 13.79
C GLU A 90 -2.39 -18.45 14.88
N LEU A 91 -1.06 -18.29 14.96
CA LEU A 91 -0.46 -17.32 15.89
C LEU A 91 -0.90 -15.89 15.56
N GLN A 92 -1.05 -15.53 14.28
CA GLN A 92 -1.61 -14.24 13.88
C GLN A 92 -3.08 -14.09 14.31
N ASN A 93 -3.92 -15.11 14.11
CA ASN A 93 -5.32 -15.11 14.55
C ASN A 93 -5.43 -14.87 16.06
N LEU A 94 -4.65 -15.61 16.85
CA LEU A 94 -4.63 -15.48 18.31
C LEU A 94 -4.11 -14.12 18.76
N ALA A 95 -3.24 -13.48 17.98
CA ALA A 95 -2.75 -12.13 18.20
C ALA A 95 -3.73 -11.02 17.77
N GLY A 96 -4.92 -11.36 17.28
CA GLY A 96 -5.95 -10.38 16.89
C GLY A 96 -5.91 -9.96 15.41
N LEU A 97 -5.16 -10.67 14.56
CA LEU A 97 -5.14 -10.47 13.12
C LEU A 97 -5.98 -11.56 12.41
N PRO A 98 -7.28 -11.32 12.16
CA PRO A 98 -8.21 -12.38 11.79
C PRO A 98 -7.99 -12.92 10.38
N GLY A 99 -8.11 -14.24 10.24
CA GLY A 99 -8.10 -14.94 8.97
C GLY A 99 -6.73 -14.97 8.29
N GLY A 100 -6.71 -15.36 7.02
CA GLY A 100 -5.49 -15.28 6.23
C GLY A 100 -5.48 -16.22 5.04
N PHE A 101 -4.77 -15.78 4.01
CA PHE A 101 -4.34 -16.62 2.90
C PHE A 101 -3.04 -17.32 3.29
N GLY A 102 -2.97 -18.63 3.04
CA GLY A 102 -1.78 -19.45 3.23
C GLY A 102 -1.57 -20.36 2.03
N LYS A 103 -0.30 -20.65 1.71
CA LYS A 103 0.06 -21.68 0.74
C LYS A 103 1.49 -22.20 0.93
N ALA A 104 1.66 -23.52 0.90
CA ALA A 104 2.97 -24.16 0.82
C ALA A 104 3.13 -24.87 -0.53
N ARG A 105 4.27 -24.65 -1.20
CA ARG A 105 4.64 -25.29 -2.47
C ARG A 105 6.09 -25.75 -2.43
N GLU A 106 6.33 -27.02 -2.71
CA GLU A 106 7.69 -27.53 -2.92
C GLU A 106 8.29 -26.89 -4.18
N THR A 107 9.57 -26.56 -4.12
CA THR A 107 10.34 -26.05 -5.26
C THR A 107 10.88 -27.19 -6.12
N ALA A 108 11.62 -26.88 -7.19
CA ALA A 108 12.39 -27.89 -7.91
C ALA A 108 13.42 -28.66 -7.06
N THR A 109 13.82 -28.11 -5.89
CA THR A 109 14.76 -28.74 -4.98
C THR A 109 14.00 -29.46 -3.88
N ARG A 110 14.16 -30.80 -3.81
CA ARG A 110 13.50 -31.63 -2.80
C ARG A 110 13.76 -31.12 -1.39
N GLY A 111 12.70 -31.02 -0.59
CA GLY A 111 12.78 -30.55 0.79
C GLY A 111 12.91 -29.02 0.94
N VAL A 112 12.88 -28.27 -0.16
CA VAL A 112 12.85 -26.80 -0.14
C VAL A 112 11.48 -26.34 -0.63
N TYR A 113 10.80 -25.55 0.20
CA TYR A 113 9.44 -25.08 -0.01
C TYR A 113 9.36 -23.56 -0.03
N LYS A 114 8.42 -23.03 -0.80
CA LYS A 114 7.88 -21.68 -0.62
C LYS A 114 6.68 -21.76 0.31
N VAL A 115 6.76 -21.08 1.45
CA VAL A 115 5.67 -20.92 2.42
C VAL A 115 5.19 -19.47 2.34
N ILE A 116 3.95 -19.30 1.90
CA ILE A 116 3.32 -18.01 1.67
C ILE A 116 2.25 -17.81 2.74
N VAL A 117 2.31 -16.69 3.45
CA VAL A 117 1.31 -16.30 4.44
C VAL A 117 0.88 -14.85 4.24
N ARG A 118 -0.41 -14.56 4.48
CA ARG A 118 -0.94 -13.19 4.51
C ARG A 118 -0.10 -12.34 5.44
N ALA A 119 0.33 -11.18 4.95
CA ALA A 119 1.06 -10.20 5.74
C ALA A 119 0.17 -8.97 5.99
N TRP A 120 -0.41 -8.88 7.19
CA TRP A 120 -1.15 -7.70 7.64
C TRP A 120 -0.20 -6.53 7.92
N GLN A 121 0.87 -6.84 8.64
CA GLN A 121 2.00 -5.96 8.91
C GLN A 121 3.28 -6.82 8.88
N GLU A 122 4.31 -6.33 8.18
CA GLU A 122 5.49 -7.13 7.83
C GLU A 122 6.24 -7.68 9.07
N ASP A 123 6.51 -6.83 10.07
CA ASP A 123 7.28 -7.20 11.27
C ASP A 123 6.54 -8.19 12.17
N VAL A 124 5.24 -7.98 12.38
CA VAL A 124 4.37 -8.91 13.13
C VAL A 124 4.33 -10.26 12.41
N THR A 125 4.21 -10.26 11.08
CA THR A 125 4.16 -11.51 10.29
C THR A 125 5.50 -12.25 10.33
N ARG A 126 6.62 -11.53 10.25
CA ARG A 126 7.97 -12.12 10.38
C ARG A 126 8.19 -12.70 11.78
N ALA A 127 7.75 -12.01 12.82
CA ALA A 127 7.81 -12.51 14.19
C ALA A 127 6.94 -13.76 14.37
N ALA A 128 5.69 -13.74 13.87
CA ALA A 128 4.81 -14.89 13.91
C ALA A 128 5.37 -16.10 13.16
N LEU A 129 6.01 -15.89 12.00
CA LEU A 129 6.67 -16.95 11.23
C LEU A 129 7.85 -17.57 12.01
N ALA A 130 8.68 -16.75 12.66
CA ALA A 130 9.80 -17.21 13.48
C ALA A 130 9.33 -17.98 14.72
N GLU A 131 8.32 -17.46 15.43
CA GLU A 131 7.72 -18.13 16.59
C GLU A 131 7.00 -19.43 16.19
N ALA A 132 6.34 -19.46 15.02
CA ALA A 132 5.73 -20.67 14.48
C ALA A 132 6.76 -21.76 14.20
N ARG A 133 7.94 -21.39 13.68
CA ARG A 133 9.06 -22.33 13.49
C ARG A 133 9.50 -22.93 14.82
N GLU A 134 9.72 -22.11 15.85
CA GLU A 134 10.12 -22.59 17.17
C GLU A 134 9.05 -23.50 17.80
N LEU A 135 7.78 -23.13 17.69
CA LEU A 135 6.65 -23.93 18.17
C LEU A 135 6.58 -25.29 17.48
N VAL A 136 6.67 -25.30 16.14
CA VAL A 136 6.65 -26.55 15.36
C VAL A 136 7.83 -27.44 15.73
N MET A 137 9.04 -26.89 15.84
CA MET A 137 10.23 -27.66 16.23
C MET A 137 10.10 -28.19 17.67
N ALA A 138 9.62 -27.37 18.62
CA ALA A 138 9.39 -27.81 19.99
C ALA A 138 8.35 -28.95 20.07
N ALA A 139 7.26 -28.84 19.31
CA ALA A 139 6.27 -29.89 19.20
C ALA A 139 6.83 -31.17 18.57
N MET A 140 7.71 -31.08 17.56
CA MET A 140 8.35 -32.25 16.94
C MET A 140 9.36 -32.93 17.87
N GLU A 141 10.09 -32.14 18.66
CA GLU A 141 11.17 -32.59 19.55
C GLU A 141 10.71 -32.93 20.97
N ASP A 142 9.41 -32.81 21.27
CA ASP A 142 8.82 -33.02 22.60
C ASP A 142 9.43 -32.10 23.68
N ARG A 143 9.65 -30.83 23.31
CA ARG A 143 10.10 -29.77 24.23
C ARG A 143 8.91 -28.90 24.65
N PRO A 144 8.89 -28.35 25.88
CA PRO A 144 7.85 -27.41 26.29
C PRO A 144 7.91 -26.12 25.45
N PHE A 145 6.74 -25.52 25.21
CA PHE A 145 6.60 -24.22 24.55
C PHE A 145 5.49 -23.42 25.23
N ASP A 146 5.73 -22.13 25.46
CA ASP A 146 4.78 -21.22 26.12
C ASP A 146 3.99 -20.44 25.05
N VAL A 147 2.84 -20.98 24.66
CA VAL A 147 2.00 -20.37 23.62
C VAL A 147 1.42 -19.04 24.10
N ASP A 148 0.98 -18.95 25.35
CA ASP A 148 0.32 -17.77 25.89
C ASP A 148 1.28 -16.57 25.90
N ALA A 149 2.52 -16.77 26.38
CA ALA A 149 3.55 -15.73 26.36
C ALA A 149 3.95 -15.31 24.93
N THR A 150 3.95 -16.24 23.97
CA THR A 150 4.19 -15.90 22.56
C THR A 150 3.04 -15.10 21.96
N VAL A 151 1.79 -15.47 22.23
CA VAL A 151 0.61 -14.74 21.76
C VAL A 151 0.57 -13.34 22.38
N GLU A 152 0.86 -13.19 23.67
CA GLU A 152 0.92 -11.88 24.34
C GLU A 152 1.97 -10.97 23.70
N ARG A 153 3.18 -11.47 23.44
CA ARG A 153 4.22 -10.70 22.72
C ARG A 153 3.79 -10.29 21.31
N LEU A 154 3.08 -11.16 20.59
CA LEU A 154 2.56 -10.83 19.26
C LEU A 154 1.44 -9.80 19.33
N ARG A 155 0.56 -9.86 20.33
CA ARG A 155 -0.48 -8.83 20.59
C ARG A 155 0.14 -7.47 20.87
N ASP A 156 1.16 -7.40 21.73
CA ASP A 156 1.90 -6.15 21.99
C ASP A 156 2.52 -5.57 20.71
N MET A 157 2.92 -6.42 19.76
CA MET A 157 3.40 -5.96 18.46
C MET A 157 2.25 -5.48 17.58
N VAL A 158 1.10 -6.14 17.59
CA VAL A 158 -0.10 -5.70 16.87
C VAL A 158 -0.52 -4.31 17.34
N ASP A 159 -0.63 -4.09 18.66
CA ASP A 159 -1.04 -2.80 19.23
C ASP A 159 -0.06 -1.66 18.86
N ARG A 160 1.24 -1.96 18.80
CA ARG A 160 2.26 -0.98 18.40
C ARG A 160 2.31 -0.71 16.90
N HIS A 161 2.15 -1.74 16.08
CA HIS A 161 2.43 -1.67 14.65
C HIS A 161 1.19 -1.62 13.76
N CYS A 162 -0.01 -1.91 14.26
CA CYS A 162 -1.25 -1.87 13.48
C CYS A 162 -1.99 -0.53 13.68
N LEU A 163 -3.16 -0.38 13.06
CA LEU A 163 -3.99 0.82 13.20
C LEU A 163 -4.93 0.64 14.39
N GLY A 164 -5.07 1.67 15.23
CA GLY A 164 -6.05 1.67 16.32
C GLY A 164 -7.49 1.66 15.78
N PRO A 165 -8.49 1.30 16.60
CA PRO A 165 -9.85 0.95 16.17
C PRO A 165 -10.56 2.09 15.42
N SER A 166 -10.33 3.35 15.82
CA SER A 166 -10.94 4.50 15.14
C SER A 166 -10.40 4.67 13.72
N THR A 167 -9.09 4.54 13.51
CA THR A 167 -8.49 4.63 12.18
C THR A 167 -8.81 3.40 11.34
N ALA A 168 -8.72 2.21 11.96
CA ALA A 168 -8.99 0.93 11.30
C ALA A 168 -10.40 0.90 10.71
N CYS A 169 -11.43 1.34 11.45
CA CYS A 169 -12.80 1.31 10.93
C CYS A 169 -13.04 2.19 9.69
N ILE A 170 -12.29 3.28 9.54
CA ILE A 170 -12.35 4.15 8.36
C ILE A 170 -11.63 3.46 7.20
N VAL A 171 -10.48 2.84 7.45
CA VAL A 171 -9.70 2.10 6.46
C VAL A 171 -10.45 0.85 5.97
N ASP A 172 -11.09 0.11 6.86
CA ASP A 172 -11.90 -1.06 6.52
C ASP A 172 -13.10 -0.64 5.64
N ALA A 173 -13.74 0.48 5.96
CA ALA A 173 -14.81 1.03 5.11
C ALA A 173 -14.31 1.51 3.74
N ALA A 174 -13.04 1.95 3.63
CA ALA A 174 -12.42 2.27 2.35
C ALA A 174 -12.17 0.98 1.55
N ASP A 175 -11.67 -0.07 2.21
CA ASP A 175 -11.43 -1.39 1.60
C ASP A 175 -12.72 -2.03 1.10
N ASP A 176 -13.83 -1.95 1.86
CA ASP A 176 -15.17 -2.41 1.46
C ASP A 176 -15.69 -1.69 0.20
N ARG A 177 -15.24 -0.46 -0.04
CA ARG A 177 -15.54 0.33 -1.24
C ARG A 177 -14.49 0.21 -2.34
N ASP A 178 -13.52 -0.69 -2.18
CA ASP A 178 -12.39 -0.87 -3.10
C ASP A 178 -11.64 0.46 -3.33
N ILE A 179 -11.39 1.23 -2.27
CA ILE A 179 -10.57 2.44 -2.29
C ILE A 179 -9.18 2.09 -1.75
N PRO A 180 -8.10 2.30 -2.53
CA PRO A 180 -6.77 1.93 -2.08
C PRO A 180 -6.31 2.84 -0.95
N TYR A 181 -5.48 2.33 -0.05
CA TYR A 181 -4.90 3.12 1.02
C TYR A 181 -3.42 2.84 1.22
N ILE A 182 -2.72 3.84 1.78
CA ILE A 182 -1.32 3.78 2.13
C ILE A 182 -1.15 4.38 3.53
N ARG A 183 -0.64 3.58 4.46
CA ARG A 183 -0.18 4.12 5.75
C ARG A 183 1.12 4.89 5.54
N LEU A 184 1.17 6.17 5.93
CA LEU A 184 2.26 7.07 5.57
C LEU A 184 3.45 7.02 6.54
N PHE A 185 3.22 6.73 7.82
CA PHE A 185 4.25 6.56 8.85
C PHE A 185 3.78 5.59 9.95
N GLU A 186 4.67 5.31 10.92
CA GLU A 186 4.37 4.57 12.15
C GLU A 186 3.41 5.37 13.05
N GLY A 187 2.12 5.34 12.73
CA GLY A 187 1.05 6.04 13.45
C GLY A 187 -0.26 6.02 12.67
N ASN A 188 -1.18 6.93 12.98
CA ASN A 188 -2.56 6.92 12.46
C ASN A 188 -2.79 7.80 11.22
N LEU A 189 -1.72 8.26 10.54
CA LEU A 189 -1.86 8.99 9.28
C LEU A 189 -1.95 8.01 8.10
N VAL A 190 -3.11 8.05 7.45
CA VAL A 190 -3.42 7.20 6.31
C VAL A 190 -3.78 8.08 5.11
N GLN A 191 -3.20 7.76 3.97
CA GLN A 191 -3.64 8.23 2.67
C GLN A 191 -4.65 7.24 2.10
N MET A 192 -5.75 7.72 1.55
CA MET A 192 -6.72 6.96 0.78
C MET A 192 -6.77 7.52 -0.64
N GLY A 193 -6.83 6.66 -1.65
CA GLY A 193 -6.63 7.04 -3.04
C GLY A 193 -5.17 7.34 -3.40
N TYR A 194 -4.95 7.74 -4.66
CA TYR A 194 -3.64 7.99 -5.24
C TYR A 194 -3.55 9.39 -5.87
N GLY A 195 -2.32 9.91 -5.94
CA GLY A 195 -2.01 11.13 -6.67
C GLY A 195 -2.85 12.33 -6.22
N ALA A 196 -3.34 13.11 -7.18
CA ALA A 196 -4.18 14.29 -6.96
C ALA A 196 -5.57 13.99 -6.41
N ARG A 197 -6.05 12.73 -6.54
CA ARG A 197 -7.37 12.31 -6.05
C ARG A 197 -7.33 11.71 -4.64
N GLN A 198 -6.14 11.63 -4.04
CA GLN A 198 -5.99 11.12 -2.68
C GLN A 198 -6.63 12.06 -1.66
N ARG A 199 -7.10 11.48 -0.56
CA ARG A 199 -7.49 12.14 0.69
C ARG A 199 -6.65 11.59 1.83
N ARG A 200 -6.52 12.35 2.91
CA ARG A 200 -5.77 11.91 4.09
C ARG A 200 -6.62 12.01 5.32
N ILE A 201 -6.43 11.06 6.21
CA ILE A 201 -6.96 11.11 7.57
C ILE A 201 -5.82 10.97 8.56
N TRP A 202 -5.95 11.65 9.69
CA TRP A 202 -5.14 11.41 10.87
C TRP A 202 -6.09 11.04 12.00
N THR A 203 -6.12 9.75 12.34
CA THR A 203 -7.19 9.20 13.19
C THR A 203 -8.56 9.47 12.54
N ALA A 204 -9.39 10.36 13.11
CA ALA A 204 -10.70 10.74 12.56
C ALA A 204 -10.70 12.14 11.91
N GLU A 205 -9.61 12.90 12.02
CA GLU A 205 -9.47 14.19 11.31
C GLU A 205 -9.19 13.95 9.84
N THR A 206 -9.69 14.84 8.98
CA THR A 206 -9.53 14.72 7.53
C THR A 206 -8.69 15.86 6.98
N ASP A 207 -8.27 15.74 5.71
CA ASP A 207 -7.59 16.82 5.00
C ASP A 207 -8.48 18.04 4.67
N ARG A 208 -9.76 18.02 5.07
CA ARG A 208 -10.68 19.18 5.06
C ARG A 208 -10.75 19.91 6.40
N THR A 209 -10.28 19.32 7.50
CA THR A 209 -10.11 20.00 8.78
C THR A 209 -9.00 21.05 8.65
N SER A 210 -9.36 22.33 8.70
CA SER A 210 -8.36 23.40 8.63
C SER A 210 -7.68 23.61 10.00
N ALA A 211 -6.42 24.03 10.00
CA ALA A 211 -5.72 24.40 11.23
C ALA A 211 -6.42 25.53 12.02
N ILE A 212 -7.22 26.37 11.34
CA ILE A 212 -8.05 27.39 11.98
C ILE A 212 -9.20 26.73 12.73
N ALA A 213 -9.91 25.78 12.11
CA ALA A 213 -11.01 25.06 12.74
C ALA A 213 -10.53 24.21 13.93
N GLU A 214 -9.38 23.54 13.79
CA GLU A 214 -8.72 22.84 14.90
C GLU A 214 -8.38 23.81 16.03
N GLY A 215 -7.78 24.96 15.71
CA GLY A 215 -7.46 26.02 16.68
C GLY A 215 -8.70 26.55 17.42
N ILE A 216 -9.80 26.78 16.69
CA ILE A 216 -11.09 27.18 17.29
C ILE A 216 -11.56 26.08 18.25
N SER A 217 -11.59 24.82 17.82
CA SER A 217 -12.07 23.70 18.64
C SER A 217 -11.32 23.50 19.96
N ARG A 218 -10.02 23.84 19.99
CA ARG A 218 -9.20 23.80 21.22
C ARG A 218 -9.43 24.99 22.14
N ASP A 219 -9.91 26.12 21.61
CA ASP A 219 -10.27 27.30 22.38
C ASP A 219 -11.75 27.25 22.79
N LYS A 220 -12.01 26.82 24.02
CA LYS A 220 -13.37 26.61 24.53
C LYS A 220 -14.18 27.90 24.61
N ASP A 221 -13.55 29.02 24.96
CA ASP A 221 -14.22 30.32 25.08
C ASP A 221 -14.55 30.88 23.69
N LEU A 222 -13.60 30.85 22.75
CA LEU A 222 -13.84 31.26 21.37
C LEU A 222 -14.91 30.40 20.71
N THR A 223 -14.82 29.08 20.82
CA THR A 223 -15.84 28.15 20.30
C THR A 223 -17.21 28.54 20.82
N LYS A 224 -17.36 28.71 22.14
CA LYS A 224 -18.64 29.07 22.74
C LYS A 224 -19.18 30.42 22.27
N ARG A 225 -18.33 31.44 22.15
CA ARG A 225 -18.75 32.75 21.65
C ARG A 225 -19.29 32.65 20.23
N LEU A 226 -18.58 31.96 19.34
CA LEU A 226 -19.01 31.76 17.95
C LEU A 226 -20.33 30.98 17.88
N LEU A 227 -20.48 29.94 18.70
CA LEU A 227 -21.71 29.16 18.80
C LEU A 227 -22.88 30.02 19.28
N ALA A 228 -22.69 30.78 20.36
CA ALA A 228 -23.71 31.65 20.95
C ALA A 228 -24.17 32.75 19.99
N GLU A 229 -23.24 33.39 19.26
CA GLU A 229 -23.54 34.42 18.26
C GLU A 229 -24.41 33.89 17.11
N CYS A 230 -24.35 32.58 16.85
CA CYS A 230 -25.14 31.90 15.83
C CYS A 230 -26.43 31.25 16.39
N GLY A 231 -26.77 31.49 17.66
CA GLY A 231 -27.98 30.96 18.29
C GLY A 231 -27.90 29.50 18.73
N VAL A 232 -26.70 28.92 18.81
CA VAL A 232 -26.51 27.57 19.36
C VAL A 232 -26.47 27.64 20.89
N PRO A 233 -27.30 26.85 21.62
CA PRO A 233 -27.30 26.85 23.08
C PRO A 233 -25.95 26.39 23.66
N VAL A 234 -25.30 27.26 24.43
CA VAL A 234 -24.07 26.97 25.18
C VAL A 234 -24.22 27.39 26.64
N PRO A 235 -23.51 26.76 27.59
CA PRO A 235 -23.50 27.20 28.98
C PRO A 235 -22.96 28.64 29.09
N GLU A 236 -23.70 29.49 29.79
CA GLU A 236 -23.24 30.85 30.14
C GLU A 236 -22.01 30.76 31.04
N GLY A 237 -20.94 31.49 30.71
CA GLY A 237 -19.70 31.44 31.48
C GLY A 237 -18.69 32.50 31.06
N ARG A 238 -17.63 32.67 31.88
CA ARG A 238 -16.52 33.59 31.61
C ARG A 238 -15.20 33.10 32.21
N LEU A 239 -14.09 33.46 31.56
CA LEU A 239 -12.74 33.26 32.08
C LEU A 239 -12.51 34.08 33.33
N VAL A 240 -11.78 33.50 34.28
CA VAL A 240 -11.43 34.12 35.57
C VAL A 240 -9.95 33.92 35.87
N GLU A 241 -9.34 34.90 36.53
CA GLU A 241 -7.90 34.93 36.82
C GLU A 241 -7.57 34.74 38.32
N SER A 242 -8.60 34.60 39.16
CA SER A 242 -8.41 34.34 40.59
C SER A 242 -9.58 33.58 41.21
N ARG A 243 -9.35 33.02 42.40
CA ARG A 243 -10.37 32.35 43.23
C ARG A 243 -11.53 33.29 43.58
N GLU A 244 -11.22 34.56 43.83
CA GLU A 244 -12.20 35.60 44.15
C GLU A 244 -13.06 35.92 42.92
N GLN A 245 -12.43 36.10 41.75
CA GLN A 245 -13.16 36.31 40.49
C GLN A 245 -14.01 35.09 40.12
N ALA A 246 -13.54 33.87 40.43
CA ALA A 246 -14.29 32.64 40.21
C ALA A 246 -15.59 32.61 41.02
N TRP A 247 -15.53 33.06 42.29
CA TRP A 247 -16.73 33.18 43.11
C TRP A 247 -17.65 34.30 42.65
N GLU A 248 -17.12 35.47 42.28
CA GLU A 248 -17.92 36.56 41.71
C GLU A 248 -18.64 36.10 40.44
N ALA A 249 -17.95 35.39 39.54
CA ALA A 249 -18.56 34.77 38.36
C ALA A 249 -19.65 33.78 38.73
N ALA A 250 -19.44 32.95 39.75
CA ALA A 250 -20.43 31.99 40.22
C ALA A 250 -21.70 32.67 40.77
N GLN A 251 -21.55 33.80 41.45
CA GLN A 251 -22.67 34.61 41.94
C GLN A 251 -23.43 35.30 40.81
N ASP A 252 -22.71 35.83 39.82
CA ASP A 252 -23.31 36.49 38.64
C ASP A 252 -24.11 35.50 37.77
N ILE A 253 -23.55 34.31 37.52
CA ILE A 253 -24.17 33.25 36.70
C ILE A 253 -25.34 32.58 37.44
N GLY A 254 -25.23 32.46 38.76
CA GLY A 254 -26.15 31.72 39.63
C GLY A 254 -25.72 30.26 39.84
N LEU A 255 -25.80 29.80 41.09
CA LEU A 255 -25.44 28.44 41.50
C LEU A 255 -26.54 27.42 41.09
N PRO A 256 -26.17 26.16 40.80
CA PRO A 256 -24.80 25.61 40.79
C PRO A 256 -23.97 25.99 39.55
N VAL A 257 -22.65 25.96 39.69
CA VAL A 257 -21.68 26.22 38.60
C VAL A 257 -20.70 25.07 38.36
N VAL A 258 -20.01 25.14 37.22
CA VAL A 258 -18.92 24.28 36.79
C VAL A 258 -17.64 25.09 36.76
N ILE A 259 -16.54 24.50 37.24
CA ILE A 259 -15.18 25.02 37.10
C ILE A 259 -14.39 24.05 36.24
N LYS A 260 -13.70 24.56 35.22
CA LYS A 260 -12.83 23.74 34.36
C LYS A 260 -11.62 24.54 33.85
N PRO A 261 -10.51 23.86 33.52
CA PRO A 261 -9.40 24.49 32.81
C PRO A 261 -9.85 24.98 31.43
N TYR A 262 -9.22 26.06 30.99
CA TYR A 262 -9.47 26.70 29.69
C TYR A 262 -9.16 25.77 28.51
N ASP A 263 -8.02 25.08 28.56
CA ASP A 263 -7.44 24.26 27.49
C ASP A 263 -7.27 22.77 27.87
N GLY A 264 -7.95 22.31 28.94
CA GLY A 264 -7.85 20.92 29.41
C GLY A 264 -8.70 19.93 28.61
N ASN A 265 -8.20 18.69 28.47
CA ASN A 265 -8.85 17.60 27.74
C ASN A 265 -9.30 16.47 28.69
N HIS A 266 -10.21 15.61 28.20
CA HIS A 266 -10.67 14.38 28.89
C HIS A 266 -11.23 14.58 30.30
N GLY A 267 -11.86 15.72 30.58
CA GLY A 267 -12.48 16.00 31.88
C GLY A 267 -11.49 16.22 33.03
N ARG A 268 -10.17 16.30 32.78
CA ARG A 268 -9.17 16.60 33.81
C ARG A 268 -9.36 18.01 34.34
N GLY A 269 -9.34 18.17 35.67
CA GLY A 269 -9.58 19.46 36.33
C GLY A 269 -11.01 20.00 36.18
N VAL A 270 -11.97 19.18 35.72
CA VAL A 270 -13.38 19.59 35.59
C VAL A 270 -14.16 19.23 36.84
N PHE A 271 -14.76 20.24 37.48
CA PHE A 271 -15.56 20.10 38.68
C PHE A 271 -16.97 20.64 38.43
N THR A 272 -17.98 19.77 38.57
CA THR A 272 -19.37 20.10 38.27
C THR A 272 -20.22 20.21 39.53
N ASN A 273 -21.38 20.88 39.43
CA ASN A 273 -22.38 21.03 40.50
C ASN A 273 -21.82 21.66 41.79
N LEU A 274 -21.09 22.77 41.67
CA LEU A 274 -20.52 23.51 42.81
C LEU A 274 -21.56 24.49 43.35
N ASN A 275 -21.83 24.42 44.66
CA ASN A 275 -22.93 25.12 45.33
C ASN A 275 -22.45 26.05 46.46
N SER A 276 -21.15 26.11 46.73
CA SER A 276 -20.61 26.92 47.84
C SER A 276 -19.26 27.55 47.50
N TYR A 277 -18.92 28.60 48.24
CA TYR A 277 -17.64 29.31 48.09
C TYR A 277 -16.44 28.37 48.27
N GLU A 278 -16.49 27.46 49.25
CA GLU A 278 -15.36 26.58 49.53
C GLU A 278 -15.15 25.50 48.45
N GLU A 279 -16.24 25.00 47.88
CA GLU A 279 -16.18 24.08 46.73
C GLU A 279 -15.60 24.78 45.49
N VAL A 280 -16.05 26.00 45.19
CA VAL A 280 -15.55 26.82 44.07
C VAL A 280 -14.06 27.10 44.24
N LYS A 281 -13.63 27.48 45.45
CA LYS A 281 -12.23 27.79 45.76
C LYS A 281 -11.31 26.57 45.66
N ALA A 282 -11.77 25.41 46.14
CA ALA A 282 -11.03 24.17 46.05
C ALA A 282 -10.91 23.68 44.60
N ALA A 283 -12.00 23.73 43.83
CA ALA A 283 -12.02 23.36 42.43
C ALA A 283 -11.13 24.26 41.56
N TYR A 284 -11.13 25.57 41.80
CA TYR A 284 -10.26 26.52 41.08
C TYR A 284 -8.78 26.15 41.23
N ALA A 285 -8.33 25.81 42.44
CA ALA A 285 -6.93 25.49 42.70
C ALA A 285 -6.44 24.29 41.86
N VAL A 286 -7.30 23.27 41.70
CA VAL A 286 -6.95 22.09 40.89
C VAL A 286 -7.07 22.41 39.39
N ALA A 287 -8.09 23.15 38.97
CA ALA A 287 -8.25 23.54 37.56
C ALA A 287 -7.11 24.44 37.05
N GLU A 288 -6.57 25.31 37.90
CA GLU A 288 -5.43 26.19 37.60
C GLU A 288 -4.12 25.39 37.42
N GLU A 289 -3.93 24.28 38.14
CA GLU A 289 -2.76 23.41 37.98
C GLU A 289 -2.80 22.60 36.68
N GLU A 290 -3.99 22.39 36.11
CA GLU A 290 -4.23 21.54 34.94
C GLU A 290 -4.25 22.30 33.60
N GLY A 291 -4.24 23.64 33.58
CA GLY A 291 -4.36 24.43 32.34
C GLY A 291 -3.96 25.90 32.46
N ASN A 292 -3.99 26.63 31.33
CA ASN A 292 -3.53 28.03 31.23
C ASN A 292 -4.61 29.08 31.53
N GLY A 293 -5.55 28.75 32.42
CA GLY A 293 -6.68 29.60 32.80
C GLY A 293 -7.86 28.78 33.28
N VAL A 294 -8.81 29.42 33.97
CA VAL A 294 -9.98 28.76 34.56
C VAL A 294 -11.26 29.40 34.04
N LEU A 295 -12.22 28.56 33.66
CA LEU A 295 -13.53 28.95 33.14
C LEU A 295 -14.61 28.57 34.16
N VAL A 296 -15.45 29.55 34.54
CA VAL A 296 -16.65 29.33 35.38
C VAL A 296 -17.88 29.35 34.49
N GLU A 297 -18.70 28.31 34.54
CA GLU A 297 -19.89 28.15 33.70
C GLU A 297 -21.11 27.75 34.51
N ARG A 298 -22.30 28.04 33.98
CA ARG A 298 -23.56 27.52 34.52
C ARG A 298 -23.55 25.99 34.46
N PHE A 299 -23.95 25.35 35.56
CA PHE A 299 -24.19 23.92 35.56
C PHE A 299 -25.47 23.59 34.77
N VAL A 300 -25.33 22.68 33.80
CA VAL A 300 -26.45 22.13 33.03
C VAL A 300 -26.82 20.77 33.63
N SER A 301 -28.10 20.59 33.97
CA SER A 301 -28.61 19.30 34.46
C SER A 301 -28.85 18.34 33.31
N GLY A 302 -28.62 17.05 33.56
CA GLY A 302 -28.85 15.98 32.59
C GLY A 302 -27.67 15.04 32.44
N ASN A 303 -27.75 14.19 31.42
CA ASN A 303 -26.68 13.26 31.07
C ASN A 303 -25.79 13.87 29.98
N GLU A 304 -24.51 13.52 29.99
CA GLU A 304 -23.60 13.83 28.90
C GLU A 304 -23.92 12.96 27.68
N HIS A 305 -23.89 13.59 26.52
CA HIS A 305 -24.05 12.95 25.23
C HIS A 305 -22.90 13.37 24.33
N ARG A 306 -22.39 12.42 23.54
CA ARG A 306 -21.42 12.66 22.47
C ARG A 306 -22.07 12.32 21.15
N LEU A 307 -22.20 13.31 20.29
CA LEU A 307 -22.77 13.18 18.97
C LEU A 307 -21.67 13.31 17.93
N LEU A 308 -21.69 12.45 16.92
CA LEU A 308 -20.76 12.50 15.79
C LEU A 308 -21.46 13.16 14.61
N VAL A 309 -20.86 14.24 14.12
CA VAL A 309 -21.26 14.91 12.88
C VAL A 309 -20.24 14.55 11.79
N VAL A 310 -20.75 14.17 10.62
CA VAL A 310 -19.95 13.92 9.42
C VAL A 310 -20.60 14.65 8.24
N GLY A 311 -19.86 15.59 7.66
CA GLY A 311 -20.34 16.49 6.63
C GLY A 311 -21.47 17.39 7.14
N ASP A 312 -22.68 17.14 6.65
CA ASP A 312 -23.87 17.94 6.90
C ASP A 312 -24.92 17.24 7.78
N ARG A 313 -24.53 16.15 8.45
CA ARG A 313 -25.45 15.29 9.21
C ARG A 313 -24.83 14.75 10.49
N MET A 314 -25.66 14.63 11.52
CA MET A 314 -25.36 13.82 12.70
C MET A 314 -25.58 12.34 12.34
N VAL A 315 -24.54 11.52 12.56
CA VAL A 315 -24.52 10.11 12.12
C VAL A 315 -24.54 9.11 13.27
N ALA A 316 -24.19 9.55 14.48
CA ALA A 316 -24.23 8.73 15.68
C ALA A 316 -24.38 9.60 16.92
N ALA A 317 -24.99 9.06 17.98
CA ALA A 317 -25.04 9.65 19.30
C ALA A 317 -24.89 8.57 20.37
N ALA A 318 -24.04 8.84 21.35
CA ALA A 318 -23.89 8.01 22.53
C ALA A 318 -24.19 8.85 23.77
N ARG A 319 -24.72 8.20 24.80
CA ARG A 319 -25.01 8.78 26.11
C ARG A 319 -24.08 8.17 27.17
N GLY A 320 -23.65 8.98 28.14
CA GLY A 320 -22.98 8.50 29.35
C GLY A 320 -23.99 8.05 30.40
N GLU A 321 -23.62 7.06 31.21
CA GLU A 321 -24.44 6.62 32.34
C GLU A 321 -23.70 6.87 33.65
N PRO A 322 -24.37 7.36 34.70
CA PRO A 322 -23.79 7.46 36.03
C PRO A 322 -23.44 6.07 36.59
N ALA A 323 -22.31 5.99 37.29
CA ALA A 323 -21.88 4.77 37.97
C ALA A 323 -22.36 4.77 39.42
N TRP A 324 -23.09 3.74 39.81
CA TRP A 324 -23.64 3.56 41.16
C TRP A 324 -23.12 2.27 41.80
N ILE A 325 -23.00 2.28 43.12
CA ILE A 325 -22.89 1.06 43.93
C ILE A 325 -24.07 0.99 44.89
N VAL A 326 -24.40 -0.23 45.33
CA VAL A 326 -25.38 -0.47 46.39
C VAL A 326 -24.65 -1.03 47.61
N GLY A 327 -24.77 -0.35 48.75
CA GLY A 327 -24.22 -0.81 50.01
C GLY A 327 -24.75 -2.20 50.39
N ASP A 328 -23.88 -3.05 50.91
CA ASP A 328 -24.25 -4.35 51.49
C ASP A 328 -24.05 -4.40 53.01
N GLY A 329 -23.61 -3.29 53.61
CA GLY A 329 -23.33 -3.17 55.04
C GLY A 329 -22.06 -3.90 55.50
N VAL A 330 -21.24 -4.44 54.57
CA VAL A 330 -20.03 -5.21 54.88
C VAL A 330 -18.79 -4.63 54.20
N HIS A 331 -18.86 -4.35 52.91
CA HIS A 331 -17.71 -3.93 52.11
C HIS A 331 -17.57 -2.41 52.04
N THR A 332 -16.33 -1.92 51.88
CA THR A 332 -16.06 -0.48 51.71
C THR A 332 -16.53 0.01 50.34
N VAL A 333 -16.66 1.32 50.15
CA VAL A 333 -16.95 1.91 48.83
C VAL A 333 -15.94 1.45 47.78
N GLU A 334 -14.64 1.41 48.12
CA GLU A 334 -13.58 0.92 47.23
C GLU A 334 -13.78 -0.55 46.83
N ASP A 335 -14.06 -1.42 47.80
CA ASP A 335 -14.34 -2.83 47.56
C ASP A 335 -15.59 -3.03 46.68
N LEU A 336 -16.65 -2.25 46.94
CA LEU A 336 -17.92 -2.32 46.20
C LEU A 336 -17.76 -1.86 44.74
N ILE A 337 -16.87 -0.90 44.45
CA ILE A 337 -16.53 -0.52 43.07
C ILE A 337 -15.90 -1.71 42.35
N GLU A 338 -14.94 -2.39 42.98
CA GLU A 338 -14.30 -3.56 42.38
C GLU A 338 -15.28 -4.73 42.20
N LEU A 339 -16.15 -4.98 43.18
CA LEU A 339 -17.08 -6.11 43.18
C LEU A 339 -18.31 -5.92 42.29
N GLN A 340 -18.87 -4.71 42.23
CA GLN A 340 -20.14 -4.44 41.54
C GLN A 340 -19.98 -3.78 40.17
N ILE A 341 -18.92 -2.98 39.98
CA ILE A 341 -18.73 -2.20 38.75
C ILE A 341 -17.62 -2.81 37.88
N ASN A 342 -16.42 -2.99 38.43
CA ASN A 342 -15.25 -3.43 37.65
C ASN A 342 -15.21 -4.94 37.35
N THR A 343 -16.19 -5.71 37.83
CA THR A 343 -16.45 -7.10 37.43
C THR A 343 -17.14 -7.22 36.06
N ASP A 344 -17.67 -6.13 35.50
CA ASP A 344 -18.26 -6.12 34.16
C ASP A 344 -17.20 -6.48 33.11
N PRO A 345 -17.37 -7.56 32.32
CA PRO A 345 -16.39 -7.97 31.32
C PRO A 345 -16.22 -6.96 30.18
N ARG A 346 -17.13 -5.98 30.04
CA ARG A 346 -16.99 -4.85 29.12
C ARG A 346 -16.02 -3.79 29.62
N ARG A 347 -15.58 -3.86 30.88
CA ARG A 347 -14.63 -2.91 31.50
C ARG A 347 -13.20 -3.43 31.47
N GLY A 348 -12.29 -2.68 30.88
CA GLY A 348 -10.88 -3.05 30.81
C GLY A 348 -9.96 -1.87 30.55
N SER A 349 -8.68 -2.19 30.43
CA SER A 349 -7.63 -1.26 29.98
C SER A 349 -7.35 -1.36 28.48
N ASP A 350 -7.84 -2.43 27.86
CA ASP A 350 -7.57 -2.75 26.45
C ASP A 350 -8.45 -1.88 25.54
N GLU A 351 -7.94 -1.53 24.35
CA GLU A 351 -8.66 -0.70 23.38
C GLU A 351 -9.97 -1.33 22.87
N ASP A 352 -10.17 -2.62 23.12
CA ASP A 352 -11.39 -3.35 22.78
C ASP A 352 -12.50 -3.24 23.82
N CYS A 353 -12.20 -2.76 25.03
CA CYS A 353 -13.19 -2.61 26.09
C CYS A 353 -13.97 -1.29 25.91
N PRO A 354 -15.31 -1.33 25.72
CA PRO A 354 -16.09 -0.11 25.51
C PRO A 354 -16.24 0.74 26.77
N LEU A 355 -15.93 0.16 27.94
CA LEU A 355 -15.95 0.85 29.22
C LEU A 355 -14.55 0.81 29.86
N ASN A 356 -14.13 1.94 30.42
CA ASN A 356 -12.99 1.99 31.32
C ASN A 356 -13.35 1.46 32.71
N LYS A 357 -12.38 0.91 33.44
CA LYS A 357 -12.52 0.64 34.87
C LYS A 357 -12.75 1.94 35.63
N VAL A 358 -13.68 1.92 36.59
CA VAL A 358 -13.93 3.04 37.50
C VAL A 358 -12.80 3.08 38.53
N ARG A 359 -12.18 4.24 38.72
CA ARG A 359 -11.08 4.48 39.68
C ARG A 359 -11.46 5.58 40.66
N LEU A 360 -10.92 5.53 41.88
CA LEU A 360 -11.11 6.55 42.91
C LEU A 360 -10.19 7.77 42.70
N ASP A 361 -10.42 8.51 41.61
CA ASP A 361 -9.78 9.79 41.33
C ASP A 361 -10.33 10.96 42.18
N SER A 362 -9.81 12.18 41.98
CA SER A 362 -10.24 13.37 42.72
C SER A 362 -11.71 13.71 42.52
N ALA A 363 -12.26 13.48 41.32
CA ALA A 363 -13.67 13.73 41.00
C ALA A 363 -14.60 12.71 41.67
N ALA A 364 -14.28 11.42 41.59
CA ALA A 364 -15.03 10.35 42.25
C ALA A 364 -15.02 10.52 43.78
N ARG A 365 -13.85 10.86 44.37
CA ARG A 365 -13.73 11.13 45.81
C ARG A 365 -14.59 12.32 46.25
N LEU A 366 -14.64 13.39 45.45
CA LEU A 366 -15.49 14.53 45.73
C LEU A 366 -16.97 14.14 45.69
N GLU A 367 -17.39 13.32 44.72
CA GLU A 367 -18.79 12.88 44.60
C GLU A 367 -19.21 11.96 45.76
N ILE A 368 -18.31 11.08 46.21
CA ILE A 368 -18.53 10.25 47.39
C ILE A 368 -18.62 11.12 48.66
N ALA A 369 -17.73 12.10 48.80
CA ALA A 369 -17.72 13.03 49.93
C ALA A 369 -19.00 13.87 50.04
N ARG A 370 -19.60 14.28 48.91
CA ARG A 370 -20.89 14.98 48.85
C ARG A 370 -22.04 14.19 49.46
N GLN A 371 -21.93 12.86 49.47
CA GLN A 371 -22.92 11.96 50.05
C GLN A 371 -22.59 11.61 51.51
N GLY A 372 -21.60 12.28 52.11
CA GLY A 372 -21.19 12.08 53.50
C GLY A 372 -20.36 10.80 53.72
N LEU A 373 -19.78 10.24 52.66
CA LEU A 373 -18.99 9.01 52.69
C LEU A 373 -17.53 9.29 52.31
N ALA A 374 -16.66 8.32 52.60
CA ALA A 374 -15.27 8.27 52.13
C ALA A 374 -15.01 6.91 51.46
N ALA A 375 -13.87 6.77 50.79
CA ALA A 375 -13.51 5.53 50.08
C ALA A 375 -13.52 4.27 50.98
N ASP A 376 -13.14 4.43 52.24
CA ASP A 376 -13.09 3.40 53.28
C ASP A 376 -14.38 3.30 54.10
N SER A 377 -15.41 4.08 53.77
CA SER A 377 -16.73 3.96 54.41
C SER A 377 -17.43 2.69 53.96
N VAL A 378 -18.19 2.05 54.87
CA VAL A 378 -19.06 0.90 54.58
C VAL A 378 -20.50 1.41 54.45
N PRO A 379 -21.06 1.54 53.24
CA PRO A 379 -22.42 2.03 53.07
C PRO A 379 -23.43 1.01 53.64
N PRO A 380 -24.44 1.47 54.42
CA PRO A 380 -25.55 0.65 54.88
C PRO A 380 -26.18 -0.21 53.78
N ALA A 381 -26.64 -1.41 54.15
CA ALA A 381 -27.29 -2.32 53.22
C ALA A 381 -28.49 -1.66 52.51
N GLY A 382 -28.47 -1.66 51.17
CA GLY A 382 -29.50 -1.05 50.32
C GLY A 382 -29.32 0.45 50.07
N GLN A 383 -28.30 1.11 50.61
CA GLN A 383 -28.00 2.50 50.27
C GLN A 383 -27.33 2.58 48.90
N GLU A 384 -27.95 3.28 47.95
CA GLU A 384 -27.33 3.64 46.68
C GLU A 384 -26.33 4.78 46.88
N VAL A 385 -25.13 4.61 46.34
CA VAL A 385 -24.07 5.62 46.39
C VAL A 385 -23.60 5.91 44.97
N LEU A 386 -23.68 7.17 44.58
CA LEU A 386 -23.22 7.66 43.28
C LEU A 386 -21.69 7.78 43.30
N ILE A 387 -21.00 7.08 42.40
CA ILE A 387 -19.54 7.10 42.31
C ILE A 387 -19.08 8.09 41.24
N GLN A 388 -19.72 8.08 40.08
CA GLN A 388 -19.42 8.99 38.98
C GLN A 388 -20.72 9.47 38.33
N ARG A 389 -20.93 10.79 38.24
CA ARG A 389 -22.07 11.40 37.54
C ARG A 389 -22.01 11.21 36.03
N ASN A 390 -20.81 11.35 35.48
CA ASN A 390 -20.55 11.31 34.05
C ASN A 390 -19.64 10.10 33.78
N GLY A 391 -20.25 8.98 33.39
CA GLY A 391 -19.52 7.78 33.00
C GLY A 391 -19.08 7.79 31.54
N ASN A 392 -18.44 6.71 31.09
CA ASN A 392 -18.06 6.57 29.69
C ASN A 392 -19.29 6.69 28.78
N VAL A 393 -19.20 7.55 27.78
CA VAL A 393 -20.26 7.77 26.80
C VAL A 393 -20.30 6.57 25.84
N ALA A 394 -21.02 5.52 26.21
CA ALA A 394 -20.95 4.21 25.54
C ALA A 394 -22.32 3.58 25.23
N PHE A 395 -23.42 4.29 25.47
CA PHE A 395 -24.78 3.78 25.24
C PHE A 395 -25.36 4.43 23.99
N ASP A 396 -25.64 3.66 22.94
CA ASP A 396 -26.15 4.21 21.68
C ASP A 396 -27.58 4.76 21.85
N VAL A 397 -27.77 6.03 21.48
CA VAL A 397 -29.06 6.73 21.54
C VAL A 397 -29.37 7.47 20.24
N THR A 398 -28.67 7.13 19.15
CA THR A 398 -28.73 7.83 17.86
C THR A 398 -30.17 8.02 17.36
N ASP A 399 -30.99 6.97 17.41
CA ASP A 399 -32.36 7.02 16.88
C ASP A 399 -33.34 7.77 17.79
N LEU A 400 -32.92 8.13 19.02
CA LEU A 400 -33.71 8.89 19.98
C LEU A 400 -33.48 10.40 19.87
N VAL A 401 -32.45 10.85 19.16
CA VAL A 401 -32.09 12.27 19.12
C VAL A 401 -33.17 13.09 18.41
N HIS A 402 -33.64 14.15 19.06
CA HIS A 402 -34.62 15.06 18.47
C HIS A 402 -34.03 15.75 17.21
N PRO A 403 -34.82 15.93 16.13
CA PRO A 403 -34.33 16.59 14.91
C PRO A 403 -33.74 17.99 15.13
N GLU A 404 -34.26 18.78 16.07
CA GLU A 404 -33.70 20.10 16.38
C GLU A 404 -32.37 20.03 17.13
N VAL A 405 -32.17 18.99 17.95
CA VAL A 405 -30.86 18.71 18.58
C VAL A 405 -29.86 18.33 17.49
N ALA A 406 -30.24 17.44 16.57
CA ALA A 406 -29.42 17.04 15.42
C ALA A 406 -29.04 18.24 14.53
N HIS A 407 -29.98 19.18 14.34
CA HIS A 407 -29.72 20.43 13.63
C HIS A 407 -28.71 21.32 14.38
N ALA A 408 -28.90 21.53 15.69
CA ALA A 408 -28.02 22.35 16.51
C ALA A 408 -26.57 21.82 16.53
N VAL A 409 -26.37 20.51 16.66
CA VAL A 409 -25.02 19.91 16.63
C VAL A 409 -24.37 20.01 15.25
N THR A 410 -25.15 19.85 14.17
CA THR A 410 -24.65 20.01 12.81
C THR A 410 -24.26 21.46 12.54
N LEU A 411 -25.07 22.42 13.00
CA LEU A 411 -24.76 23.84 12.92
C LEU A 411 -23.49 24.17 13.72
N ALA A 412 -23.33 23.60 14.91
CA ALA A 412 -22.14 23.79 15.73
C ALA A 412 -20.85 23.37 15.01
N ALA A 413 -20.84 22.18 14.38
CA ALA A 413 -19.70 21.71 13.59
C ALA A 413 -19.37 22.68 12.42
N ARG A 414 -20.39 23.20 11.73
CA ARG A 414 -20.22 24.16 10.63
C ARG A 414 -19.68 25.51 11.08
N ILE A 415 -20.10 26.00 12.25
CA ILE A 415 -19.61 27.27 12.83
C ILE A 415 -18.12 27.19 13.14
N VAL A 416 -17.68 26.06 13.71
CA VAL A 416 -16.25 25.80 13.97
C VAL A 416 -15.48 25.56 12.67
N GLY A 417 -16.16 25.01 11.64
CA GLY A 417 -15.57 24.71 10.34
C GLY A 417 -14.99 23.30 10.26
N LEU A 418 -15.56 22.35 10.99
CA LEU A 418 -15.17 20.93 11.01
C LEU A 418 -16.11 20.11 10.10
N ASP A 419 -15.53 19.24 9.27
CA ASP A 419 -16.28 18.28 8.46
C ASP A 419 -16.57 16.98 9.22
N VAL A 420 -15.68 16.57 10.13
CA VAL A 420 -15.91 15.50 11.11
C VAL A 420 -15.72 16.08 12.50
N ALA A 421 -16.78 16.06 13.31
CA ALA A 421 -16.77 16.68 14.64
C ALA A 421 -17.45 15.78 15.68
N GLY A 422 -16.82 15.69 16.86
CA GLY A 422 -17.49 15.21 18.07
C GLY A 422 -18.10 16.38 18.81
N VAL A 423 -19.41 16.35 19.04
CA VAL A 423 -20.14 17.41 19.74
C VAL A 423 -20.61 16.85 21.08
N ASP A 424 -20.09 17.43 22.16
CA ASP A 424 -20.45 17.05 23.52
C ASP A 424 -21.52 18.01 24.02
N LEU A 425 -22.64 17.47 24.49
CA LEU A 425 -23.75 18.24 25.03
C LEU A 425 -24.33 17.59 26.27
N VAL A 426 -25.02 18.38 27.09
CA VAL A 426 -25.76 17.88 28.26
C VAL A 426 -27.24 18.13 28.03
N ALA A 427 -28.04 17.08 28.26
CA ALA A 427 -29.49 17.10 28.14
C ALA A 427 -30.12 16.10 29.12
N GLU A 428 -31.27 16.43 29.69
CA GLU A 428 -32.05 15.51 30.52
C GLU A 428 -32.69 14.40 29.68
N ASP A 429 -33.20 14.77 28.50
CA ASP A 429 -33.84 13.90 27.52
C ASP A 429 -33.47 14.33 26.09
N ILE A 430 -32.61 13.55 25.43
CA ILE A 430 -32.13 13.83 24.07
C ILE A 430 -33.24 13.81 23.00
N SER A 431 -34.41 13.27 23.32
CA SER A 431 -35.58 13.21 22.44
C SER A 431 -36.41 14.49 22.42
N ARG A 432 -36.01 15.50 23.21
CA ARG A 432 -36.64 16.81 23.27
C ARG A 432 -35.69 17.93 22.82
N PRO A 433 -36.20 19.08 22.36
CA PRO A 433 -35.38 20.26 22.07
C PRO A 433 -34.51 20.69 23.27
N LEU A 434 -33.33 21.27 23.01
CA LEU A 434 -32.38 21.67 24.07
C LEU A 434 -32.92 22.84 24.92
N ASP A 435 -33.56 23.81 24.28
CA ASP A 435 -34.09 25.02 24.90
C ASP A 435 -35.23 24.74 25.91
N GLU A 436 -36.05 23.72 25.65
CA GLU A 436 -37.12 23.29 26.57
C GLU A 436 -36.64 22.68 27.89
N GLN A 437 -35.39 22.20 27.93
CA GLN A 437 -34.82 21.44 29.04
C GLN A 437 -33.53 22.05 29.59
N ARG A 438 -33.20 23.28 29.17
CA ARG A 438 -31.93 23.96 29.50
C ARG A 438 -30.69 23.17 29.08
N GLY A 439 -30.83 22.29 28.08
CA GLY A 439 -29.72 21.55 27.50
C GLY A 439 -28.78 22.48 26.71
N ALA A 440 -27.51 22.11 26.62
CA ALA A 440 -26.52 22.96 25.95
C ALA A 440 -25.34 22.15 25.40
N ILE A 441 -24.74 22.66 24.32
CA ILE A 441 -23.48 22.15 23.77
C ILE A 441 -22.34 22.66 24.65
N VAL A 442 -21.58 21.72 25.20
CA VAL A 442 -20.48 21.97 26.14
C VAL A 442 -19.16 22.12 25.40
N GLU A 443 -18.94 21.30 24.37
CA GLU A 443 -17.68 21.23 23.62
C GLU A 443 -17.91 20.76 22.17
N VAL A 444 -17.04 21.19 21.27
CA VAL A 444 -16.96 20.71 19.88
C VAL A 444 -15.52 20.34 19.61
N ASN A 445 -15.27 19.07 19.31
CA ASN A 445 -13.95 18.47 19.21
C ASN A 445 -13.61 18.09 17.77
N ALA A 446 -12.41 18.49 17.31
CA ALA A 446 -11.78 17.90 16.14
C ALA A 446 -11.25 16.49 16.48
N GLY A 447 -11.24 15.58 15.51
CA GLY A 447 -10.68 14.23 15.67
C GLY A 447 -11.36 13.37 16.73
N PRO A 448 -12.71 13.22 16.71
CA PRO A 448 -13.42 12.48 17.73
C PRO A 448 -13.01 11.02 17.80
N GLY A 449 -12.93 10.48 19.02
CA GLY A 449 -12.84 9.03 19.22
C GLY A 449 -14.10 8.34 18.68
N LEU A 450 -13.94 7.24 17.95
CA LEU A 450 -15.04 6.54 17.30
C LEU A 450 -15.48 5.26 18.01
N LEU A 451 -14.65 4.76 18.95
CA LEU A 451 -14.85 3.46 19.61
C LEU A 451 -16.25 3.30 20.21
N MET A 452 -16.78 4.33 20.88
CA MET A 452 -18.11 4.25 21.50
C MET A 452 -19.25 4.03 20.50
N HIS A 453 -19.08 4.46 19.26
CA HIS A 453 -20.07 4.28 18.20
C HIS A 453 -19.89 2.95 17.48
N LEU A 454 -18.66 2.42 17.45
CA LEU A 454 -18.33 1.13 16.85
C LEU A 454 -18.68 -0.05 17.75
N LYS A 455 -18.41 0.09 19.05
CA LYS A 455 -18.63 -0.93 20.08
C LYS A 455 -19.33 -0.27 21.26
N PRO A 456 -20.63 0.05 21.18
CA PRO A 456 -21.35 0.55 22.33
C PRO A 456 -21.45 -0.55 23.40
N ALA A 457 -21.46 -0.16 24.68
CA ALA A 457 -21.71 -1.07 25.79
C ALA A 457 -23.14 -1.64 25.74
N ASP A 458 -24.08 -0.84 25.23
CA ASP A 458 -25.47 -1.22 24.96
C ASP A 458 -26.02 -0.41 23.77
N GLY A 459 -26.92 -1.02 22.99
CA GLY A 459 -27.47 -0.45 21.76
C GLY A 459 -26.78 -0.94 20.48
N GLN A 460 -27.03 -0.25 19.34
CA GLN A 460 -26.58 -0.72 18.03
C GLN A 460 -25.26 -0.07 17.59
N PRO A 461 -24.27 -0.85 17.14
CA PRO A 461 -23.10 -0.31 16.45
C PRO A 461 -23.50 0.56 15.25
N ARG A 462 -22.85 1.72 15.12
CA ARG A 462 -23.09 2.67 14.02
C ARG A 462 -21.96 2.59 13.00
N PRO A 463 -22.27 2.56 11.68
CA PRO A 463 -21.28 2.43 10.61
C PRO A 463 -20.57 3.78 10.33
N VAL A 464 -19.93 4.34 11.35
CA VAL A 464 -19.35 5.69 11.31
C VAL A 464 -18.16 5.79 10.35
N GLY A 465 -17.36 4.73 10.23
CA GLY A 465 -16.29 4.64 9.23
C GLY A 465 -16.82 4.80 7.80
N ARG A 466 -17.90 4.08 7.47
CA ARG A 466 -18.60 4.22 6.18
C ARG A 466 -19.13 5.62 5.96
N ALA A 467 -19.73 6.24 6.98
CA ALA A 467 -20.22 7.61 6.86
C ALA A 467 -19.09 8.61 6.54
N ILE A 468 -17.90 8.43 7.11
CA ILE A 468 -16.71 9.24 6.82
C ILE A 468 -16.22 8.99 5.39
N ILE A 469 -16.11 7.73 4.97
CA ILE A 469 -15.69 7.40 3.60
C ILE A 469 -16.65 7.96 2.56
N ASP A 470 -17.96 7.84 2.77
CA ASP A 470 -18.96 8.39 1.86
C ASP A 470 -18.89 9.92 1.77
N HIS A 471 -18.47 10.61 2.85
CA HIS A 471 -18.22 12.05 2.83
C HIS A 471 -16.92 12.44 2.10
N LEU A 472 -15.86 11.63 2.25
CA LEU A 472 -14.57 11.87 1.61
C LEU A 472 -14.63 11.56 0.12
N PHE A 473 -15.31 10.49 -0.27
CA PHE A 473 -15.43 9.96 -1.63
C PHE A 473 -16.91 9.75 -1.97
N PRO A 474 -17.55 10.72 -2.65
CA PRO A 474 -18.92 10.58 -3.15
C PRO A 474 -19.12 9.33 -4.03
N ASP A 475 -20.38 8.96 -4.27
CA ASP A 475 -20.70 7.79 -5.08
C ASP A 475 -20.04 7.84 -6.47
N GLY A 476 -19.38 6.74 -6.84
CA GLY A 476 -18.64 6.61 -8.10
C GLY A 476 -17.19 7.11 -8.05
N GLU A 477 -16.76 7.74 -6.95
CA GLU A 477 -15.35 8.02 -6.71
C GLU A 477 -14.66 6.89 -5.96
N ASP A 478 -13.46 6.53 -6.41
CA ASP A 478 -12.61 5.48 -5.85
C ASP A 478 -11.22 6.00 -5.41
N GLY A 479 -11.02 7.32 -5.50
CA GLY A 479 -9.76 7.99 -5.17
C GLY A 479 -8.59 7.68 -6.11
N ARG A 480 -8.77 6.93 -7.21
CA ARG A 480 -7.68 6.55 -8.12
C ARG A 480 -7.47 7.59 -9.20
N ILE A 481 -6.21 7.92 -9.43
CA ILE A 481 -5.74 8.49 -10.70
C ILE A 481 -5.55 7.37 -11.74
N PRO A 482 -5.57 7.66 -13.05
CA PRO A 482 -5.16 6.68 -14.05
C PRO A 482 -3.74 6.17 -13.77
N VAL A 483 -3.62 4.86 -13.61
CA VAL A 483 -2.33 4.16 -13.46
C VAL A 483 -2.09 3.30 -14.70
N VAL A 484 -0.89 3.39 -15.27
CA VAL A 484 -0.40 2.53 -16.34
C VAL A 484 0.72 1.66 -15.79
N GLY A 485 0.49 0.35 -15.79
CA GLY A 485 1.51 -0.64 -15.47
C GLY A 485 2.16 -1.19 -16.73
N VAL A 486 3.49 -1.23 -16.79
CA VAL A 486 4.21 -1.75 -17.96
C VAL A 486 5.08 -2.93 -17.56
N THR A 487 4.83 -4.11 -18.13
CA THR A 487 5.65 -5.31 -17.93
C THR A 487 6.01 -5.98 -19.26
N GLY A 488 6.88 -6.99 -19.18
CA GLY A 488 7.40 -7.77 -20.31
C GLY A 488 8.90 -8.00 -20.22
N THR A 489 9.44 -8.83 -21.10
CA THR A 489 10.87 -9.13 -21.12
C THR A 489 11.67 -7.88 -21.54
N ASN A 490 11.34 -7.29 -22.69
CA ASN A 490 12.08 -6.17 -23.30
C ASN A 490 11.16 -4.98 -23.63
N GLY A 491 11.74 -3.78 -23.82
CA GLY A 491 11.02 -2.59 -24.32
C GLY A 491 10.20 -1.80 -23.30
N LYS A 492 10.08 -2.31 -22.06
CA LYS A 492 9.30 -1.70 -20.97
C LYS A 492 9.58 -0.21 -20.77
N THR A 493 10.84 0.16 -20.60
CA THR A 493 11.25 1.54 -20.31
C THR A 493 10.87 2.51 -21.42
N VAL A 494 11.08 2.15 -22.69
CA VAL A 494 10.68 2.97 -23.85
C VAL A 494 9.17 3.15 -23.89
N VAL A 495 8.41 2.07 -23.70
CA VAL A 495 6.95 2.13 -23.65
C VAL A 495 6.48 3.04 -22.51
N ALA A 496 7.09 2.94 -21.33
CA ALA A 496 6.76 3.77 -20.17
C ALA A 496 7.07 5.26 -20.43
N ARG A 497 8.25 5.58 -20.98
CA ARG A 497 8.66 6.95 -21.37
C ARG A 497 7.72 7.56 -22.42
N LEU A 498 7.41 6.82 -23.48
CA LEU A 498 6.50 7.26 -24.54
C LEU A 498 5.08 7.47 -24.02
N THR A 499 4.56 6.55 -23.21
CA THR A 499 3.23 6.67 -22.61
C THR A 499 3.15 7.89 -21.70
N ALA A 500 4.16 8.09 -20.84
CA ALA A 500 4.24 9.26 -19.99
C ALA A 500 4.28 10.55 -20.83
N ARG A 501 5.05 10.60 -21.92
CA ARG A 501 5.12 11.76 -22.82
C ARG A 501 3.76 12.07 -23.47
N MET A 502 3.03 11.06 -23.92
CA MET A 502 1.69 11.24 -24.50
C MET A 502 0.71 11.82 -23.48
N LEU A 503 0.73 11.31 -22.25
CA LEU A 503 -0.12 11.81 -21.16
C LEU A 503 0.24 13.24 -20.75
N GLN A 504 1.53 13.57 -20.72
CA GLN A 504 2.01 14.94 -20.46
C GLN A 504 1.53 15.92 -21.53
N LEU A 505 1.65 15.57 -22.81
CA LEU A 505 1.15 16.39 -23.91
C LEU A 505 -0.39 16.45 -23.94
N GLY A 506 -1.06 15.44 -23.38
CA GLY A 506 -2.50 15.43 -23.11
C GLY A 506 -2.93 16.35 -21.96
N GLY A 507 -1.98 16.95 -21.23
CA GLY A 507 -2.24 17.93 -20.17
C GLY A 507 -2.17 17.38 -18.74
N SER A 508 -1.89 16.09 -18.54
CA SER A 508 -1.76 15.51 -17.20
C SER A 508 -0.39 15.80 -16.59
N TYR A 509 -0.35 16.07 -15.29
CA TYR A 509 0.91 16.03 -14.55
C TYR A 509 1.28 14.57 -14.23
N VAL A 510 2.23 14.02 -14.98
CA VAL A 510 2.54 12.58 -14.92
C VAL A 510 3.68 12.27 -13.95
N GLY A 511 3.50 11.26 -13.10
CA GLY A 511 4.60 10.63 -12.37
C GLY A 511 5.06 9.36 -13.09
N LEU A 512 6.36 9.18 -13.29
CA LEU A 512 6.93 8.02 -13.96
C LEU A 512 8.01 7.37 -13.09
N ALA A 513 7.89 6.07 -12.86
CA ALA A 513 8.90 5.21 -12.26
C ALA A 513 9.33 4.16 -13.28
N CYS A 514 10.60 4.19 -13.69
CA CYS A 514 11.16 3.29 -14.72
C CYS A 514 12.64 3.00 -14.49
N SER A 515 13.23 2.12 -15.30
CA SER A 515 14.63 1.74 -15.14
C SER A 515 15.65 2.84 -15.44
N GLU A 516 15.22 3.99 -15.95
CA GLU A 516 16.09 5.18 -16.11
C GLU A 516 16.00 6.15 -14.93
N GLY A 517 14.91 6.11 -14.16
CA GLY A 517 14.73 7.03 -13.05
C GLY A 517 13.30 7.25 -12.60
N LEU A 518 13.20 8.16 -11.63
CA LEU A 518 11.94 8.74 -11.14
C LEU A 518 11.76 10.12 -11.75
N TYR A 519 10.61 10.34 -12.39
CA TYR A 519 10.27 11.60 -13.02
C TYR A 519 8.94 12.13 -12.47
N PHE A 520 8.89 13.44 -12.29
CA PHE A 520 7.64 14.17 -12.11
C PHE A 520 7.53 15.19 -13.23
N ASN A 521 6.58 14.94 -14.13
CA ASN A 521 6.48 15.57 -15.44
C ASN A 521 7.82 15.42 -16.20
N GLN A 522 8.37 16.50 -16.77
CA GLN A 522 9.64 16.47 -17.51
C GLN A 522 10.88 16.43 -16.61
N ARG A 523 10.73 16.57 -15.29
CA ARG A 523 11.88 16.64 -14.37
C ARG A 523 12.24 15.24 -13.87
N GLN A 524 13.43 14.78 -14.23
CA GLN A 524 14.06 13.62 -13.56
C GLN A 524 14.50 14.04 -12.16
N VAL A 525 13.90 13.44 -11.13
CA VAL A 525 14.22 13.71 -9.72
C VAL A 525 15.32 12.78 -9.23
N GLU A 526 15.32 11.53 -9.69
CA GLU A 526 16.38 10.56 -9.39
C GLU A 526 16.75 9.77 -10.65
N LYS A 527 18.05 9.53 -10.82
CA LYS A 527 18.63 8.69 -11.87
C LYS A 527 18.73 7.22 -11.40
N GLY A 528 18.96 6.33 -12.35
CA GLY A 528 19.22 4.89 -12.14
C GLY A 528 17.94 4.06 -12.20
N ASP A 529 18.06 2.75 -11.98
CA ASP A 529 16.89 1.87 -12.00
C ASP A 529 15.94 2.19 -10.84
N ARG A 530 14.78 2.74 -11.18
CA ARG A 530 13.69 3.11 -10.26
C ARG A 530 12.37 2.46 -10.65
N GLY A 531 12.40 1.40 -11.46
CA GLY A 531 11.24 0.58 -11.77
C GLY A 531 10.92 -0.38 -10.63
N ASP A 532 10.76 0.12 -9.41
CA ASP A 532 10.58 -0.67 -8.19
C ASP A 532 9.34 -0.25 -7.38
N TRP A 533 8.97 -1.08 -6.39
CA TRP A 533 7.77 -0.86 -5.58
C TRP A 533 7.85 0.45 -4.78
N ALA A 534 9.00 0.74 -4.18
CA ALA A 534 9.18 1.91 -3.32
C ALA A 534 9.02 3.21 -4.11
N THR A 535 9.56 3.27 -5.31
CA THR A 535 9.47 4.42 -6.21
C THR A 535 8.07 4.55 -6.79
N GLY A 536 7.43 3.43 -7.19
CA GLY A 536 6.02 3.43 -7.57
C GLY A 536 5.12 4.01 -6.45
N ARG A 537 5.35 3.60 -5.20
CA ARG A 537 4.64 4.17 -4.04
C ARG A 537 4.87 5.68 -3.89
N ARG A 538 6.10 6.17 -4.12
CA ARG A 538 6.41 7.60 -4.09
C ARG A 538 5.67 8.39 -5.18
N VAL A 539 5.48 7.80 -6.36
CA VAL A 539 4.65 8.38 -7.42
C VAL A 539 3.20 8.51 -6.95
N LEU A 540 2.62 7.43 -6.42
CA LEU A 540 1.23 7.39 -5.96
C LEU A 540 0.96 8.26 -4.72
N MET A 541 1.97 8.56 -3.92
CA MET A 541 1.88 9.47 -2.77
C MET A 541 1.89 10.96 -3.17
N ASN A 542 2.36 11.31 -4.35
CA ASN A 542 2.54 12.70 -4.75
C ASN A 542 1.20 13.35 -5.17
N ARG A 543 0.69 14.30 -4.36
CA ARG A 543 -0.59 15.00 -4.59
C ARG A 543 -0.65 15.81 -5.89
N SER A 544 0.48 16.08 -6.53
CA SER A 544 0.49 16.80 -7.82
C SER A 544 0.32 15.88 -9.02
N VAL A 545 0.35 14.55 -8.85
CA VAL A 545 0.30 13.60 -9.95
C VAL A 545 -1.14 13.30 -10.35
N ASP A 546 -1.49 13.59 -11.61
CA ASP A 546 -2.80 13.31 -12.20
C ASP A 546 -2.87 11.95 -12.88
N ALA A 547 -1.72 11.39 -13.29
CA ALA A 547 -1.61 10.05 -13.89
C ALA A 547 -0.23 9.44 -13.58
N ALA A 548 -0.18 8.14 -13.36
CA ALA A 548 1.04 7.42 -13.03
C ALA A 548 1.40 6.41 -14.13
N VAL A 549 2.69 6.31 -14.47
CA VAL A 549 3.24 5.25 -15.31
C VAL A 549 4.33 4.53 -14.51
N ILE A 550 4.18 3.22 -14.31
CA ILE A 550 5.06 2.42 -13.45
C ILE A 550 5.51 1.18 -14.23
N GLU A 551 6.81 1.10 -14.46
CA GLU A 551 7.48 -0.08 -15.01
C GLU A 551 7.60 -1.17 -13.94
N ASN A 552 7.23 -2.40 -14.30
CA ASN A 552 7.31 -3.58 -13.45
C ASN A 552 8.08 -4.69 -14.17
N SER A 553 9.32 -4.94 -13.76
CA SER A 553 10.07 -6.13 -14.21
C SER A 553 9.51 -7.40 -13.57
N SER A 554 9.77 -8.56 -14.17
CA SER A 554 9.41 -9.86 -13.56
C SER A 554 10.06 -10.02 -12.18
N SER A 555 11.31 -9.58 -12.01
CA SER A 555 11.98 -9.55 -10.70
C SER A 555 11.25 -8.68 -9.67
N VAL A 556 10.70 -7.52 -10.06
CA VAL A 556 9.93 -6.66 -9.15
C VAL A 556 8.64 -7.34 -8.74
N ILE A 557 7.90 -7.93 -9.69
CA ILE A 557 6.68 -8.70 -9.39
C ILE A 557 6.98 -9.86 -8.43
N LEU A 558 8.08 -10.60 -8.65
CA LEU A 558 8.49 -11.76 -7.86
C LEU A 558 9.08 -11.42 -6.48
N ARG A 559 9.70 -10.23 -6.33
CA ARG A 559 10.41 -9.85 -5.08
C ARG A 559 9.69 -8.81 -4.23
N GLN A 560 8.77 -8.06 -4.82
CA GLN A 560 8.18 -6.88 -4.17
C GLN A 560 6.66 -6.81 -4.38
N GLY A 561 6.13 -7.41 -5.45
CA GLY A 561 4.76 -7.17 -5.90
C GLY A 561 4.59 -5.80 -6.56
N LEU A 562 3.37 -5.52 -7.03
CA LEU A 562 3.04 -4.24 -7.67
C LEU A 562 2.86 -3.11 -6.64
N ALA A 563 3.21 -1.89 -7.04
CA ALA A 563 3.10 -0.70 -6.18
C ALA A 563 1.67 -0.16 -6.00
N TYR A 564 0.74 -0.64 -6.83
CA TYR A 564 -0.65 -0.24 -6.90
C TYR A 564 -1.53 -1.50 -6.84
N ASP A 565 -2.77 -1.34 -6.40
CA ASP A 565 -3.76 -2.40 -6.26
C ASP A 565 -4.46 -2.76 -7.58
N ARG A 566 -4.71 -1.74 -8.40
CA ARG A 566 -5.40 -1.80 -9.69
C ARG A 566 -4.82 -0.76 -10.66
N CYS A 567 -4.95 -1.01 -11.97
CA CYS A 567 -4.54 -0.05 -13.00
C CYS A 567 -5.62 0.18 -14.06
N GLN A 568 -5.57 1.36 -14.67
CA GLN A 568 -6.43 1.72 -15.80
C GLN A 568 -5.91 1.06 -17.09
N VAL A 569 -4.59 0.93 -17.24
CA VAL A 569 -3.97 0.22 -18.36
C VAL A 569 -2.87 -0.71 -17.87
N GLY A 570 -2.94 -1.97 -18.27
CA GLY A 570 -1.86 -2.96 -18.07
C GLY A 570 -1.23 -3.33 -19.40
N ILE A 571 0.07 -3.13 -19.56
CA ILE A 571 0.79 -3.42 -20.81
C ILE A 571 1.68 -4.64 -20.62
N VAL A 572 1.60 -5.59 -21.56
CA VAL A 572 2.57 -6.68 -21.69
C VAL A 572 3.27 -6.55 -23.04
N THR A 573 4.52 -6.09 -23.02
CA THR A 573 5.27 -5.76 -24.26
C THR A 573 5.65 -7.01 -25.06
N ASN A 574 6.10 -8.05 -24.38
CA ASN A 574 6.50 -9.36 -24.95
C ASN A 574 6.75 -10.37 -23.83
N LEU A 575 6.73 -11.66 -24.18
CA LEU A 575 7.08 -12.79 -23.33
C LEU A 575 8.21 -13.58 -24.03
N ASP A 576 9.42 -13.06 -23.99
CA ASP A 576 10.56 -13.73 -24.60
C ASP A 576 11.39 -14.50 -23.54
N GLY A 577 12.03 -15.59 -23.96
CA GLY A 577 12.92 -16.38 -23.10
C GLY A 577 14.30 -15.77 -22.87
N GLY A 578 14.99 -16.27 -21.84
CA GLY A 578 16.43 -15.98 -21.58
C GLY A 578 16.71 -14.80 -20.66
N ASP A 579 15.69 -14.22 -20.01
CA ASP A 579 15.86 -13.19 -18.98
C ASP A 579 15.11 -13.61 -17.70
N HIS A 580 15.75 -13.50 -16.54
CA HIS A 580 15.24 -13.90 -15.22
C HIS A 580 14.79 -15.38 -15.05
N LEU A 581 14.96 -16.24 -16.05
CA LEU A 581 14.72 -17.68 -15.91
C LEU A 581 15.74 -18.32 -14.96
N GLY A 582 15.26 -19.20 -14.09
CA GLY A 582 16.00 -19.83 -13.01
C GLY A 582 15.99 -19.03 -11.69
N GLU A 583 15.55 -17.77 -11.70
CA GLU A 583 15.31 -17.00 -10.48
C GLU A 583 13.94 -17.36 -9.89
N HIS A 584 13.87 -17.38 -8.55
CA HIS A 584 12.63 -17.62 -7.81
C HIS A 584 11.84 -18.88 -8.21
N ASP A 585 12.54 -19.93 -8.66
CA ASP A 585 11.95 -21.19 -9.15
C ASP A 585 11.06 -21.05 -10.41
N ILE A 586 11.25 -19.97 -11.18
CA ILE A 586 10.63 -19.80 -12.50
C ILE A 586 11.54 -20.41 -13.56
N ARG A 587 11.19 -21.59 -14.08
CA ARG A 587 12.10 -22.41 -14.90
C ARG A 587 11.82 -22.37 -16.40
N ASP A 588 10.63 -21.92 -16.80
CA ASP A 588 10.16 -21.94 -18.17
C ASP A 588 9.26 -20.75 -18.48
N LEU A 589 8.81 -20.68 -19.75
CA LEU A 589 7.93 -19.61 -20.22
C LEU A 589 6.53 -19.69 -19.62
N ASP A 590 6.05 -20.87 -19.20
CA ASP A 590 4.73 -21.01 -18.58
C ASP A 590 4.75 -20.43 -17.15
N GLY A 591 5.85 -20.63 -16.42
CA GLY A 591 6.14 -19.93 -15.18
C GLY A 591 6.18 -18.42 -15.38
N MET A 592 6.88 -17.93 -16.41
CA MET A 592 6.96 -16.49 -16.71
C MET A 592 5.61 -15.90 -17.14
N TYR A 593 4.79 -16.65 -17.88
CA TYR A 593 3.42 -16.29 -18.22
C TYR A 593 2.59 -15.98 -16.96
N ASN A 594 2.68 -16.84 -15.93
CA ASN A 594 2.01 -16.60 -14.65
C ASN A 594 2.52 -15.36 -13.92
N VAL A 595 3.80 -15.00 -14.08
CA VAL A 595 4.35 -13.75 -13.52
C VAL A 595 3.75 -12.54 -14.23
N LEU A 596 3.83 -12.50 -15.56
CA LEU A 596 3.33 -11.36 -16.36
C LEU A 596 1.81 -11.20 -16.27
N ARG A 597 1.08 -12.31 -16.10
CA ARG A 597 -0.36 -12.32 -15.83
C ARG A 597 -0.75 -11.39 -14.68
N THR A 598 0.09 -11.25 -13.65
CA THR A 598 -0.15 -10.35 -12.51
C THR A 598 -0.48 -8.93 -12.97
N GLN A 599 0.13 -8.45 -14.06
CA GLN A 599 -0.13 -7.11 -14.61
C GLN A 599 -1.52 -6.99 -15.26
N VAL A 600 -2.05 -8.09 -15.80
CA VAL A 600 -3.35 -8.14 -16.48
C VAL A 600 -4.48 -8.38 -15.47
N ASP A 601 -4.25 -9.21 -14.45
CA ASP A 601 -5.21 -9.52 -13.37
C ASP A 601 -5.62 -8.29 -12.54
N VAL A 602 -4.87 -7.17 -12.63
CA VAL A 602 -5.15 -5.93 -11.89
C VAL A 602 -5.75 -4.82 -12.76
N VAL A 603 -6.03 -5.09 -14.03
CA VAL A 603 -6.69 -4.12 -14.91
C VAL A 603 -8.14 -3.93 -14.46
N LEU A 604 -8.56 -2.68 -14.27
CA LEU A 604 -9.94 -2.35 -13.91
C LEU A 604 -10.94 -2.75 -15.01
N PRO A 605 -12.21 -3.05 -14.66
CA PRO A 605 -13.25 -3.29 -15.66
C PRO A 605 -13.49 -2.12 -16.63
N THR A 606 -13.18 -0.89 -16.20
CA THR A 606 -13.25 0.32 -17.04
C THR A 606 -11.94 0.59 -17.80
N GLY A 607 -10.90 -0.21 -17.53
CA GLY A 607 -9.55 -0.10 -18.09
C GLY A 607 -9.35 -0.95 -19.33
N ALA A 608 -8.08 -1.11 -19.73
CA ALA A 608 -7.71 -1.99 -20.82
C ALA A 608 -6.35 -2.68 -20.65
N ALA A 609 -6.25 -3.93 -21.08
CA ALA A 609 -4.97 -4.59 -21.31
C ALA A 609 -4.44 -4.28 -22.72
N VAL A 610 -3.17 -3.91 -22.83
CA VAL A 610 -2.48 -3.68 -24.11
C VAL A 610 -1.49 -4.81 -24.34
N LEU A 611 -1.79 -5.68 -25.30
CA LEU A 611 -1.16 -6.99 -25.43
C LEU A 611 -0.53 -7.19 -26.82
N ASN A 612 0.68 -7.72 -26.83
CA ASN A 612 1.38 -8.02 -28.09
C ASN A 612 0.74 -9.24 -28.78
N ALA A 613 0.22 -9.04 -29.99
CA ALA A 613 -0.43 -10.08 -30.78
C ALA A 613 0.53 -11.02 -31.52
N ARG A 614 1.85 -10.77 -31.44
CA ARG A 614 2.88 -11.64 -32.04
C ARG A 614 2.98 -12.98 -31.30
N ASP A 615 2.75 -12.98 -29.99
CA ASP A 615 2.91 -14.15 -29.13
C ASP A 615 1.54 -14.68 -28.69
N GLU A 616 1.24 -15.93 -29.05
CA GLU A 616 -0.01 -16.60 -28.69
C GLU A 616 -0.21 -16.67 -27.17
N ARG A 617 0.86 -16.84 -26.38
CA ARG A 617 0.76 -16.82 -24.90
C ARG A 617 0.35 -15.45 -24.40
N VAL A 618 0.90 -14.37 -24.96
CA VAL A 618 0.49 -13.01 -24.56
C VAL A 618 -0.97 -12.75 -24.97
N VAL A 619 -1.41 -13.29 -26.11
CA VAL A 619 -2.81 -13.21 -26.55
C VAL A 619 -3.75 -13.94 -25.58
N GLU A 620 -3.36 -15.08 -25.01
CA GLU A 620 -4.18 -15.82 -24.03
C GLU A 620 -4.52 -15.01 -22.78
N LEU A 621 -3.64 -14.07 -22.37
CA LEU A 621 -3.89 -13.16 -21.25
C LEU A 621 -5.15 -12.31 -21.44
N ALA A 622 -5.57 -12.06 -22.69
CA ALA A 622 -6.78 -11.30 -23.00
C ALA A 622 -8.04 -11.91 -22.35
N THR A 623 -8.05 -13.22 -22.14
CA THR A 623 -9.19 -13.94 -21.53
C THR A 623 -9.28 -13.75 -20.01
N LEU A 624 -8.20 -13.25 -19.39
CA LEU A 624 -8.06 -13.03 -17.96
C LEU A 624 -8.26 -11.56 -17.57
N CYS A 625 -8.42 -10.66 -18.55
CA CYS A 625 -8.63 -9.25 -18.32
C CYS A 625 -10.10 -8.96 -18.03
N ASP A 626 -10.38 -8.26 -16.92
CA ASP A 626 -11.74 -7.81 -16.58
C ASP A 626 -12.21 -6.62 -17.43
N GLY A 627 -11.27 -5.87 -18.02
CA GLY A 627 -11.52 -4.69 -18.85
C GLY A 627 -11.47 -4.96 -20.35
N ASP A 628 -11.26 -3.90 -21.12
CA ASP A 628 -11.06 -4.00 -22.57
C ASP A 628 -9.70 -4.60 -22.93
N VAL A 629 -9.55 -5.03 -24.18
CA VAL A 629 -8.26 -5.48 -24.71
C VAL A 629 -7.94 -4.71 -25.98
N VAL A 630 -6.72 -4.19 -26.06
CA VAL A 630 -6.13 -3.56 -27.25
C VAL A 630 -4.94 -4.41 -27.70
N PHE A 631 -5.11 -5.14 -28.78
CA PHE A 631 -4.00 -5.86 -29.38
C PHE A 631 -3.11 -4.94 -30.20
N PHE A 632 -1.80 -5.16 -30.15
CA PHE A 632 -0.87 -4.48 -31.05
C PHE A 632 0.04 -5.46 -31.81
N GLY A 633 0.50 -5.06 -32.99
CA GLY A 633 1.42 -5.86 -33.79
C GLY A 633 1.78 -5.26 -35.14
N LEU A 634 2.85 -5.77 -35.76
CA LEU A 634 3.38 -5.23 -37.02
C LEU A 634 2.52 -5.56 -38.25
N ASP A 635 1.63 -6.55 -38.17
CA ASP A 635 0.81 -7.01 -39.29
C ASP A 635 -0.68 -7.13 -38.88
N PRO A 636 -1.61 -6.43 -39.55
CA PRO A 636 -3.04 -6.55 -39.26
C PRO A 636 -3.62 -7.93 -39.54
N ARG A 637 -2.89 -8.79 -40.26
CA ARG A 637 -3.32 -10.17 -40.59
C ARG A 637 -3.00 -11.17 -39.49
N LEU A 638 -2.33 -10.76 -38.40
CA LEU A 638 -2.13 -11.62 -37.24
C LEU A 638 -3.50 -12.14 -36.77
N PRO A 639 -3.66 -13.46 -36.52
CA PRO A 639 -4.96 -14.05 -36.22
C PRO A 639 -5.72 -13.36 -35.08
N ALA A 640 -4.99 -12.99 -34.01
CA ALA A 640 -5.55 -12.26 -32.87
C ALA A 640 -6.06 -10.86 -33.26
N ILE A 641 -5.29 -10.07 -34.03
CA ILE A 641 -5.72 -8.73 -34.47
C ILE A 641 -6.90 -8.84 -35.42
N ALA A 642 -6.80 -9.67 -36.47
CA ALA A 642 -7.82 -9.78 -37.50
C ALA A 642 -9.18 -10.21 -36.92
N SER A 643 -9.18 -11.22 -36.03
CA SER A 643 -10.41 -11.68 -35.36
C SER A 643 -10.96 -10.64 -34.39
N HIS A 644 -10.11 -9.99 -33.61
CA HIS A 644 -10.53 -8.99 -32.62
C HIS A 644 -11.13 -7.74 -33.26
N VAL A 645 -10.52 -7.23 -34.32
CA VAL A 645 -11.06 -6.12 -35.11
C VAL A 645 -12.38 -6.51 -35.80
N ALA A 646 -12.49 -7.73 -36.32
CA ALA A 646 -13.75 -8.22 -36.90
C ALA A 646 -14.91 -8.28 -35.88
N LEU A 647 -14.60 -8.42 -34.58
CA LEU A 647 -15.56 -8.35 -33.49
C LEU A 647 -15.90 -6.91 -33.05
N GLY A 648 -15.42 -5.88 -33.75
CA GLY A 648 -15.66 -4.49 -33.40
C GLY A 648 -14.70 -3.93 -32.35
N LYS A 649 -13.67 -4.69 -31.93
CA LYS A 649 -12.78 -4.29 -30.85
C LYS A 649 -11.54 -3.53 -31.37
N ARG A 650 -10.82 -2.92 -30.42
CA ARG A 650 -9.70 -2.01 -30.67
C ARG A 650 -8.38 -2.76 -30.93
N ALA A 651 -7.62 -2.32 -31.92
CA ALA A 651 -6.25 -2.78 -32.18
C ALA A 651 -5.36 -1.67 -32.75
N VAL A 652 -4.04 -1.81 -32.59
CA VAL A 652 -3.03 -0.88 -33.11
C VAL A 652 -2.01 -1.64 -33.95
N TYR A 653 -1.85 -1.30 -35.22
CA TYR A 653 -0.95 -2.03 -36.12
C TYR A 653 -0.29 -1.15 -37.18
N VAL A 654 0.65 -1.74 -37.93
CA VAL A 654 1.24 -1.10 -39.11
C VAL A 654 0.47 -1.48 -40.37
N ARG A 655 0.11 -0.49 -41.19
CA ARG A 655 -0.38 -0.71 -42.56
C ARG A 655 0.21 0.34 -43.49
N ASP A 656 0.72 -0.09 -44.64
CA ASP A 656 1.33 0.78 -45.65
C ASP A 656 2.38 1.74 -45.05
N GLY A 657 3.20 1.26 -44.12
CA GLY A 657 4.21 2.08 -43.44
C GLY A 657 3.67 3.11 -42.44
N HIS A 658 2.40 3.01 -42.04
CA HIS A 658 1.77 3.91 -41.06
C HIS A 658 1.33 3.17 -39.80
N VAL A 659 1.43 3.84 -38.66
CA VAL A 659 0.73 3.43 -37.43
C VAL A 659 -0.77 3.71 -37.60
N VAL A 660 -1.59 2.68 -37.36
CA VAL A 660 -3.05 2.72 -37.53
C VAL A 660 -3.73 2.35 -36.21
N LEU A 661 -4.71 3.15 -35.81
CA LEU A 661 -5.71 2.81 -34.80
C LEU A 661 -6.91 2.20 -35.51
N ALA A 662 -7.36 1.03 -35.08
CA ALA A 662 -8.49 0.33 -35.70
C ALA A 662 -9.53 -0.08 -34.66
N GLU A 663 -10.80 0.16 -34.95
CA GLU A 663 -11.94 -0.26 -34.14
C GLU A 663 -13.07 -0.69 -35.06
N GLY A 664 -13.33 -2.00 -35.12
CA GLY A 664 -14.28 -2.55 -36.08
C GLY A 664 -13.90 -2.23 -37.53
N THR A 665 -14.79 -1.54 -38.24
CA THR A 665 -14.54 -1.10 -39.62
C THR A 665 -13.87 0.27 -39.72
N SER A 666 -13.64 0.95 -38.59
CA SER A 666 -13.02 2.26 -38.54
C SER A 666 -11.51 2.13 -38.45
N GLU A 667 -10.79 2.87 -39.30
CA GLU A 667 -9.34 2.97 -39.25
C GLU A 667 -8.91 4.43 -39.29
N GLN A 668 -7.96 4.79 -38.43
CA GLN A 668 -7.34 6.10 -38.40
C GLN A 668 -5.82 5.96 -38.48
N ARG A 669 -5.23 6.56 -39.53
CA ARG A 669 -3.77 6.69 -39.66
C ARG A 669 -3.27 7.79 -38.71
N VAL A 670 -2.25 7.47 -37.91
CA VAL A 670 -1.68 8.38 -36.91
C VAL A 670 -0.43 9.06 -37.43
N SER A 671 0.59 8.28 -37.81
CA SER A 671 1.86 8.78 -38.34
C SER A 671 2.52 7.74 -39.24
N GLU A 672 3.32 8.20 -40.19
CA GLU A 672 4.19 7.37 -41.00
C GLU A 672 5.41 6.95 -40.18
N LEU A 673 5.83 5.68 -40.26
CA LEU A 673 6.98 5.18 -39.51
C LEU A 673 8.26 6.01 -39.79
N ALA A 674 8.43 6.47 -41.03
CA ALA A 674 9.54 7.33 -41.41
C ALA A 674 9.61 8.67 -40.66
N SER A 675 8.47 9.15 -40.14
CA SER A 675 8.38 10.38 -39.34
C SER A 675 8.61 10.14 -37.84
N ILE A 676 8.77 8.89 -37.41
CA ILE A 676 8.96 8.51 -36.01
C ILE A 676 10.46 8.22 -35.78
N PRO A 677 11.22 9.11 -35.11
CA PRO A 677 12.67 8.97 -34.99
C PRO A 677 13.13 7.63 -34.42
N LEU A 678 12.41 7.12 -33.39
CA LEU A 678 12.71 5.88 -32.69
C LEU A 678 12.73 4.64 -33.59
N THR A 679 12.01 4.67 -34.71
CA THR A 679 11.91 3.52 -35.63
C THR A 679 13.03 3.47 -36.66
N VAL A 680 13.86 4.52 -36.74
CA VAL A 680 14.94 4.70 -37.72
C VAL A 680 14.43 4.45 -39.15
N GLY A 681 13.38 5.16 -39.54
CA GLY A 681 12.77 4.99 -40.86
C GLY A 681 11.92 3.71 -41.00
N GLY A 682 11.37 3.20 -39.91
CA GLY A 682 10.67 1.90 -39.88
C GLY A 682 11.58 0.69 -40.00
N ARG A 683 12.90 0.85 -39.88
CA ARG A 683 13.86 -0.26 -40.00
C ARG A 683 13.93 -1.14 -38.75
N ILE A 684 13.46 -0.66 -37.59
CA ILE A 684 13.66 -1.35 -36.31
C ILE A 684 12.34 -1.91 -35.77
N ASP A 685 12.04 -3.17 -36.08
CA ASP A 685 10.75 -3.81 -35.78
C ASP A 685 10.37 -3.77 -34.30
N PHE A 686 11.30 -4.10 -33.39
CA PHE A 686 11.01 -4.08 -31.95
C PHE A 686 10.73 -2.67 -31.41
N GLN A 687 11.30 -1.63 -32.03
CA GLN A 687 10.97 -0.25 -31.68
C GLN A 687 9.61 0.17 -32.23
N VAL A 688 9.25 -0.30 -33.42
CA VAL A 688 7.89 -0.11 -33.94
C VAL A 688 6.88 -0.76 -32.99
N GLU A 689 7.11 -1.99 -32.53
CA GLU A 689 6.26 -2.65 -31.52
C GLU A 689 6.14 -1.84 -30.23
N ASN A 690 7.25 -1.31 -29.69
CA ASN A 690 7.22 -0.43 -28.51
C ASN A 690 6.35 0.82 -28.74
N VAL A 691 6.45 1.43 -29.92
CA VAL A 691 5.60 2.56 -30.29
C VAL A 691 4.12 2.14 -30.33
N LEU A 692 3.78 1.02 -30.96
CA LEU A 692 2.40 0.53 -31.03
C LEU A 692 1.82 0.25 -29.64
N ALA A 693 2.62 -0.33 -28.73
CA ALA A 693 2.20 -0.59 -27.36
C ALA A 693 1.89 0.71 -26.60
N ALA A 694 2.78 1.71 -26.67
CA ALA A 694 2.56 3.00 -26.02
C ALA A 694 1.37 3.77 -26.62
N VAL A 695 1.22 3.71 -27.95
CA VAL A 695 0.07 4.27 -28.67
C VAL A 695 -1.24 3.60 -28.22
N GLY A 696 -1.25 2.27 -28.10
CA GLY A 696 -2.40 1.51 -27.61
C GLY A 696 -2.80 1.91 -26.19
N ALA A 697 -1.82 2.13 -25.31
CA ALA A 697 -2.07 2.58 -23.94
C ALA A 697 -2.63 4.00 -23.87
N ALA A 698 -2.04 4.94 -24.61
CA ALA A 698 -2.53 6.31 -24.67
C ALA A 698 -3.94 6.39 -25.28
N TRP A 699 -4.20 5.61 -26.33
CA TRP A 699 -5.53 5.53 -26.94
C TRP A 699 -6.56 4.90 -26.00
N ALA A 700 -6.17 3.87 -25.23
CA ALA A 700 -7.02 3.28 -24.19
C ALA A 700 -7.43 4.29 -23.11
N LEU A 701 -6.54 5.24 -22.79
CA LEU A 701 -6.78 6.36 -21.87
C LEU A 701 -7.51 7.55 -22.51
N GLY A 702 -7.93 7.45 -23.77
CA GLY A 702 -8.65 8.50 -24.47
C GLY A 702 -7.78 9.68 -24.95
N VAL A 703 -6.45 9.52 -25.01
CA VAL A 703 -5.58 10.54 -25.57
C VAL A 703 -5.90 10.71 -27.07
N PRO A 704 -6.19 11.94 -27.56
CA PRO A 704 -6.54 12.16 -28.96
C PRO A 704 -5.41 11.79 -29.92
N ALA A 705 -5.76 11.19 -31.07
CA ALA A 705 -4.78 10.72 -32.06
C ALA A 705 -3.79 11.80 -32.56
N HIS A 706 -4.20 13.07 -32.61
CA HIS A 706 -3.29 14.17 -33.00
C HIS A 706 -2.25 14.47 -31.92
N ILE A 707 -2.57 14.29 -30.62
CA ILE A 707 -1.60 14.39 -29.52
C ILE A 707 -0.65 13.19 -29.56
N ILE A 708 -1.18 11.98 -29.76
CA ILE A 708 -0.39 10.76 -29.94
C ILE A 708 0.62 10.95 -31.07
N ARG A 709 0.18 11.45 -32.23
CA ARG A 709 1.02 11.76 -33.38
C ARG A 709 2.17 12.70 -33.02
N VAL A 710 1.86 13.84 -32.41
CA VAL A 710 2.89 14.82 -32.01
C VAL A 710 3.87 14.19 -31.03
N ALA A 711 3.39 13.39 -30.07
CA ALA A 711 4.23 12.75 -29.07
C ALA A 711 5.27 11.79 -29.70
N ILE A 712 4.85 10.93 -30.63
CA ILE A 712 5.76 9.96 -31.27
C ILE A 712 6.69 10.60 -32.30
N GLU A 713 6.25 11.63 -33.03
CA GLU A 713 7.07 12.35 -34.02
C GLU A 713 8.12 13.25 -33.36
N THR A 714 7.84 13.77 -32.15
CA THR A 714 8.75 14.66 -31.40
C THR A 714 9.53 13.95 -30.30
N PHE A 715 9.41 12.63 -30.20
CA PHE A 715 10.14 11.85 -29.21
C PHE A 715 11.63 11.79 -29.60
N ASP A 716 12.41 12.69 -29.01
CA ASP A 716 13.78 12.95 -29.41
C ASP A 716 14.79 12.06 -28.66
N ILE A 717 15.51 11.25 -29.43
CA ILE A 717 16.56 10.34 -28.95
C ILE A 717 17.80 11.14 -28.48
N ASP A 718 18.05 12.32 -29.06
CA ASP A 718 19.28 13.09 -28.86
C ASP A 718 19.21 14.07 -27.68
N ARG A 719 18.01 14.46 -27.23
CA ARG A 719 17.78 15.49 -26.18
C ARG A 719 17.40 14.94 -24.80
N GLY A 720 17.48 13.63 -24.58
CA GLY A 720 17.26 13.01 -23.27
C GLY A 720 15.84 12.44 -23.04
N ASP A 721 15.02 12.33 -24.09
CA ASP A 721 13.64 11.82 -23.99
C ASP A 721 13.53 10.28 -24.10
N ALA A 722 14.45 9.63 -24.81
CA ALA A 722 14.78 8.21 -24.62
C ALA A 722 16.20 8.00 -25.09
N PRO A 723 17.16 7.99 -24.18
CA PRO A 723 18.50 7.86 -24.62
C PRO A 723 18.77 6.33 -24.66
N TRP A 724 19.41 5.85 -25.73
CA TRP A 724 20.18 4.58 -25.81
C TRP A 724 19.51 3.23 -26.14
N GLN A 725 18.22 3.14 -26.44
CA GLN A 725 17.64 1.92 -27.06
C GLN A 725 17.72 2.02 -28.59
N PHE A 726 18.86 1.64 -29.17
CA PHE A 726 19.20 1.70 -30.59
C PHE A 726 19.43 3.13 -31.13
N THR A 727 20.40 3.84 -30.57
CA THR A 727 20.85 5.15 -31.10
C THR A 727 21.89 4.94 -32.20
N ALA A 728 21.52 5.23 -33.46
CA ALA A 728 22.39 5.06 -34.62
C ALA A 728 22.98 6.39 -35.10
N VAL A 729 24.28 6.42 -35.37
CA VAL A 729 25.02 7.59 -35.87
C VAL A 729 25.90 7.18 -37.05
N GLU A 730 25.87 7.96 -38.12
CA GLU A 730 26.72 7.76 -39.30
C GLU A 730 27.89 8.78 -39.33
N ARG A 731 29.11 8.29 -39.53
CA ARG A 731 30.32 9.13 -39.71
C ARG A 731 31.29 8.46 -40.67
N LYS A 732 31.77 9.20 -41.69
CA LYS A 732 32.79 8.74 -42.66
C LYS A 732 32.48 7.36 -43.27
N ASP A 733 31.23 7.14 -43.71
CA ASP A 733 30.73 5.88 -44.28
C ASP A 733 30.69 4.69 -43.27
N ALA A 734 30.83 4.94 -41.97
CA ALA A 734 30.63 3.96 -40.91
C ALA A 734 29.35 4.27 -40.11
N THR A 735 28.66 3.24 -39.65
CA THR A 735 27.49 3.33 -38.78
C THR A 735 27.87 2.83 -37.38
N VAL A 736 27.60 3.63 -36.35
CA VAL A 736 27.79 3.25 -34.95
C VAL A 736 26.44 3.28 -34.25
N VAL A 737 26.08 2.16 -33.62
CA VAL A 737 24.84 1.99 -32.87
C VAL A 737 25.17 1.79 -31.40
N VAL A 738 24.47 2.51 -30.52
CA VAL A 738 24.49 2.26 -29.07
C VAL A 738 23.16 1.63 -28.68
N ASP A 739 23.20 0.51 -27.94
CA ASP A 739 22.01 -0.24 -27.54
C ASP A 739 22.17 -0.92 -26.16
N GLY A 740 21.05 -1.15 -25.47
CA GLY A 740 21.00 -1.75 -24.15
C GLY A 740 20.72 -3.26 -24.12
N ALA A 741 20.73 -3.98 -25.25
CA ALA A 741 20.46 -5.41 -25.28
C ALA A 741 21.44 -6.20 -24.40
N HIS A 742 20.91 -7.01 -23.48
CA HIS A 742 21.69 -7.74 -22.47
C HIS A 742 21.23 -9.20 -22.27
N ASN A 743 20.24 -9.65 -23.02
CA ASN A 743 19.73 -11.01 -22.98
C ASN A 743 19.63 -11.59 -24.40
N ALA A 744 19.45 -12.91 -24.51
CA ALA A 744 19.43 -13.59 -25.80
C ALA A 744 18.33 -13.08 -26.74
N SER A 745 17.13 -12.77 -26.23
CA SER A 745 16.05 -12.24 -27.07
C SER A 745 16.36 -10.85 -27.61
N ALA A 746 16.79 -9.93 -26.75
CA ALA A 746 17.18 -8.57 -27.13
C ALA A 746 18.33 -8.61 -28.15
N LEU A 747 19.31 -9.49 -27.96
CA LEU A 747 20.42 -9.65 -28.89
C LEU A 747 19.96 -10.17 -30.26
N ARG A 748 19.01 -11.12 -30.33
CA ARG A 748 18.42 -11.57 -31.61
C ARG A 748 17.72 -10.40 -32.32
N ALA A 749 16.94 -9.61 -31.59
CA ALA A 749 16.26 -8.44 -32.15
C ALA A 749 17.27 -7.39 -32.66
N LEU A 750 18.35 -7.15 -31.90
CA LEU A 750 19.44 -6.26 -32.27
C LEU A 750 20.18 -6.74 -33.53
N ILE A 751 20.46 -8.04 -33.64
CA ILE A 751 21.09 -8.64 -34.82
C ILE A 751 20.18 -8.50 -36.05
N ALA A 752 18.88 -8.80 -35.93
CA ALA A 752 17.92 -8.64 -37.01
C ALA A 752 17.81 -7.18 -37.49
N ALA A 753 17.87 -6.22 -36.56
CA ALA A 753 17.94 -4.81 -36.87
C ALA A 753 19.25 -4.44 -37.60
N ALA A 754 20.40 -4.94 -37.11
CA ALA A 754 21.71 -4.71 -37.71
C ALA A 754 21.81 -5.23 -39.15
N GLU A 755 21.07 -6.28 -39.51
CA GLU A 755 21.01 -6.82 -40.87
C GLU A 755 20.39 -5.86 -41.89
N ARG A 756 19.60 -4.88 -41.43
CA ARG A 756 18.98 -3.86 -42.28
C ARG A 756 19.91 -2.67 -42.55
N PHE A 757 21.12 -2.67 -41.99
CA PHE A 757 22.13 -1.64 -42.23
C PHE A 757 23.22 -2.15 -43.18
N PRO A 758 23.70 -1.29 -44.10
CA PRO A 758 24.83 -1.64 -44.94
C PRO A 758 26.09 -1.82 -44.07
N ALA A 759 26.79 -2.93 -44.27
CA ALA A 759 28.02 -3.22 -43.54
C ALA A 759 28.99 -4.05 -44.40
N LYS A 760 30.24 -3.60 -44.51
CA LYS A 760 31.36 -4.41 -45.00
C LYS A 760 31.94 -5.28 -43.89
N ARG A 761 31.92 -4.76 -42.66
CA ARG A 761 32.40 -5.42 -41.44
C ARG A 761 31.47 -5.05 -40.28
N ARG A 762 31.05 -6.04 -39.50
CA ARG A 762 30.21 -5.89 -38.31
C ARG A 762 31.04 -6.11 -37.05
N ARG A 763 31.04 -5.15 -36.15
CA ARG A 763 31.81 -5.19 -34.89
C ARG A 763 30.86 -4.99 -33.72
N VAL A 764 31.14 -5.62 -32.59
CA VAL A 764 30.34 -5.46 -31.38
C VAL A 764 31.21 -5.35 -30.13
N VAL A 765 30.85 -4.44 -29.24
CA VAL A 765 31.31 -4.41 -27.84
C VAL A 765 30.17 -4.94 -26.98
N TYR A 766 30.40 -6.03 -26.25
CA TYR A 766 29.37 -6.71 -25.46
C TYR A 766 29.93 -7.20 -24.11
N GLY A 767 29.27 -6.85 -23.02
CA GLY A 767 29.62 -7.18 -21.66
C GLY A 767 28.78 -8.31 -21.07
N ALA A 768 29.41 -9.10 -20.20
CA ALA A 768 28.68 -9.95 -19.27
C ALA A 768 28.16 -9.11 -18.10
N GLY A 769 26.85 -8.84 -18.07
CA GLY A 769 26.16 -8.10 -17.01
C GLY A 769 25.62 -8.98 -15.88
N LYS A 770 24.34 -8.80 -15.53
CA LYS A 770 23.70 -9.52 -14.40
C LYS A 770 23.84 -11.04 -14.54
N ASP A 771 23.86 -11.72 -13.40
CA ASP A 771 23.93 -13.18 -13.34
C ASP A 771 22.78 -13.83 -14.12
N ARG A 772 23.14 -14.57 -15.16
CA ARG A 772 22.22 -15.40 -15.97
C ARG A 772 22.64 -16.86 -15.89
N ARG A 773 21.83 -17.78 -16.42
CA ARG A 773 22.20 -19.21 -16.47
C ARG A 773 23.36 -19.41 -17.45
N ASP A 774 24.15 -20.45 -17.23
CA ASP A 774 25.30 -20.75 -18.11
C ASP A 774 24.86 -20.93 -19.57
N GLU A 775 23.73 -21.61 -19.79
CA GLU A 775 23.14 -21.82 -21.11
C GLU A 775 22.73 -20.51 -21.80
N ASP A 776 22.25 -19.51 -21.05
CA ASP A 776 21.85 -18.21 -21.61
C ASP A 776 23.08 -17.38 -22.03
N LEU A 777 24.18 -17.46 -21.29
CA LEU A 777 25.45 -16.81 -21.66
C LEU A 777 26.10 -17.50 -22.86
N LEU A 778 26.11 -18.83 -22.90
CA LEU A 778 26.60 -19.59 -24.05
C LEU A 778 25.78 -19.30 -25.32
N GLU A 779 24.46 -19.19 -25.19
CA GLU A 779 23.58 -18.82 -26.30
C GLU A 779 23.88 -17.41 -26.81
N GLN A 780 23.99 -16.43 -25.91
CA GLN A 780 24.36 -15.05 -26.28
C GLN A 780 25.71 -15.01 -27.00
N GLY A 781 26.72 -15.69 -26.47
CA GLY A 781 28.01 -15.85 -27.13
C GLY A 781 27.83 -16.39 -28.55
N THR A 782 27.08 -17.49 -28.69
CA THR A 782 26.82 -18.12 -30.00
C THR A 782 26.16 -17.18 -31.00
N LEU A 783 25.21 -16.35 -30.54
CA LEU A 783 24.56 -15.32 -31.36
C LEU A 783 25.57 -14.26 -31.82
N LEU A 784 26.41 -13.75 -30.92
CA LEU A 784 27.48 -12.80 -31.25
C LEU A 784 28.42 -13.41 -32.31
N GLY A 785 28.88 -14.63 -32.08
CA GLY A 785 29.80 -15.37 -32.95
C GLY A 785 29.28 -15.64 -34.36
N LYS A 786 27.94 -15.67 -34.54
CA LYS A 786 27.27 -15.84 -35.85
C LYS A 786 27.05 -14.52 -36.58
N ALA A 787 26.87 -13.43 -35.85
CA ALA A 787 26.41 -12.16 -36.40
C ALA A 787 27.53 -11.14 -36.68
N PHE A 788 28.63 -11.18 -35.92
CA PHE A 788 29.69 -10.17 -35.97
C PHE A 788 31.03 -10.77 -36.43
N ASP A 789 31.80 -9.95 -37.13
CA ASP A 789 33.14 -10.28 -37.63
C ASP A 789 34.22 -10.04 -36.56
N GLU A 790 34.01 -9.07 -35.67
CA GLU A 790 34.88 -8.77 -34.53
C GLU A 790 34.04 -8.55 -33.26
N ILE A 791 34.41 -9.23 -32.18
CA ILE A 791 33.69 -9.21 -30.90
C ILE A 791 34.67 -8.76 -29.81
N VAL A 792 34.33 -7.69 -29.10
CA VAL A 792 35.07 -7.22 -27.94
C VAL A 792 34.23 -7.47 -26.70
N LEU A 793 34.74 -8.32 -25.81
CA LEU A 793 34.05 -8.73 -24.60
C LEU A 793 34.64 -8.08 -23.36
N TYR A 794 33.80 -7.76 -22.38
CA TYR A 794 34.21 -7.25 -21.07
C TYR A 794 33.29 -7.80 -19.96
N ASP A 795 33.64 -7.57 -18.69
CA ASP A 795 32.74 -7.83 -17.56
C ASP A 795 32.10 -6.49 -17.14
N ASP A 796 30.78 -6.41 -17.10
CA ASP A 796 30.08 -5.17 -16.71
C ASP A 796 30.10 -5.02 -15.19
N ALA A 797 30.96 -4.11 -14.73
CA ALA A 797 31.18 -3.83 -13.31
C ALA A 797 30.08 -2.97 -12.67
N THR A 798 29.09 -2.50 -13.45
CA THR A 798 27.99 -1.68 -12.93
C THR A 798 26.91 -2.49 -12.24
N VAL A 799 26.91 -3.81 -12.42
CA VAL A 799 25.95 -4.74 -11.82
C VAL A 799 26.66 -5.79 -10.95
N PRO A 800 26.08 -6.14 -9.78
CA PRO A 800 26.67 -7.15 -8.92
C PRO A 800 26.54 -8.55 -9.55
N SER A 801 27.60 -9.35 -9.48
CA SER A 801 27.62 -10.75 -9.91
C SER A 801 28.08 -11.66 -8.78
N ARG A 802 27.42 -12.80 -8.61
CA ARG A 802 27.83 -13.87 -7.68
C ARG A 802 28.92 -14.76 -8.27
N ARG A 803 29.22 -14.62 -9.56
CA ARG A 803 30.24 -15.40 -10.26
C ARG A 803 31.63 -14.80 -9.99
N PRO A 804 32.69 -15.63 -9.94
CA PRO A 804 34.06 -15.15 -10.01
C PRO A 804 34.29 -14.27 -11.24
N ALA A 805 35.09 -13.21 -11.07
CA ALA A 805 35.42 -12.27 -12.15
C ALA A 805 35.93 -12.98 -13.41
N GLY A 806 35.44 -12.59 -14.58
CA GLY A 806 35.79 -13.17 -15.88
C GLY A 806 35.11 -14.49 -16.22
N GLN A 807 34.42 -15.16 -15.29
CA GLN A 807 33.75 -16.44 -15.59
C GLN A 807 32.57 -16.25 -16.55
N ALA A 808 31.78 -15.20 -16.36
CA ALA A 808 30.65 -14.91 -17.25
C ALA A 808 31.14 -14.51 -18.66
N ARG A 809 32.17 -13.66 -18.74
CA ARG A 809 32.84 -13.36 -20.02
C ARG A 809 33.42 -14.60 -20.69
N ALA A 810 33.97 -15.55 -19.94
CA ALA A 810 34.50 -16.79 -20.48
C ALA A 810 33.41 -17.64 -21.17
N LEU A 811 32.20 -17.70 -20.60
CA LEU A 811 31.05 -18.38 -21.22
C LEU A 811 30.59 -17.68 -22.51
N LEU A 812 30.52 -16.35 -22.52
CA LEU A 812 30.25 -15.58 -23.74
C LEU A 812 31.29 -15.87 -24.83
N ARG A 813 32.58 -15.89 -24.45
CA ARG A 813 33.70 -16.20 -25.36
C ARG A 813 33.63 -17.62 -25.91
N GLU A 814 33.28 -18.59 -25.06
CA GLU A 814 33.10 -19.98 -25.45
C GLU A 814 31.99 -20.09 -26.50
N GLY A 815 30.81 -19.53 -26.25
CA GLY A 815 29.72 -19.49 -27.21
C GLY A 815 30.10 -18.77 -28.51
N ALA A 816 30.77 -17.61 -28.41
CA ALA A 816 31.18 -16.83 -29.57
C ALA A 816 32.13 -17.59 -30.50
N SER A 817 33.00 -18.42 -29.93
CA SER A 817 33.92 -19.27 -30.69
C SER A 817 33.18 -20.36 -31.49
N GLN A 818 31.96 -20.73 -31.09
CA GLN A 818 31.11 -21.72 -31.77
C GLN A 818 30.29 -21.12 -32.92
N GLY A 819 30.22 -19.79 -33.05
CA GLY A 819 29.36 -19.13 -34.03
C GLY A 819 29.89 -19.08 -35.47
N GLY A 820 31.20 -19.27 -35.66
CA GLY A 820 31.82 -19.50 -36.97
C GLY A 820 32.02 -18.29 -37.89
N ARG A 821 31.47 -17.10 -37.59
CA ARG A 821 31.69 -15.87 -38.35
C ARG A 821 32.82 -14.99 -37.79
N ALA A 822 32.94 -14.93 -36.46
CA ALA A 822 33.89 -14.05 -35.80
C ALA A 822 35.34 -14.37 -36.19
N ALA A 823 36.02 -13.41 -36.82
CA ALA A 823 37.44 -13.49 -37.16
C ALA A 823 38.34 -13.15 -35.96
N ALA A 824 37.84 -12.37 -35.00
CA ALA A 824 38.54 -12.00 -33.77
C ALA A 824 37.57 -11.86 -32.59
N ILE A 825 37.96 -12.41 -31.44
CA ILE A 825 37.25 -12.27 -30.15
C ILE A 825 38.26 -11.77 -29.13
N VAL A 826 38.14 -10.52 -28.69
CA VAL A 826 39.11 -9.81 -27.84
C VAL A 826 38.50 -9.54 -26.47
N ASP A 827 39.22 -9.84 -25.39
CA ASP A 827 38.80 -9.47 -24.04
C ASP A 827 39.41 -8.13 -23.66
N GLN A 828 38.61 -7.29 -23.01
CA GLN A 828 39.02 -6.01 -22.44
C GLN A 828 38.66 -5.96 -20.95
N PRO A 829 39.43 -5.22 -20.14
CA PRO A 829 39.26 -5.22 -18.70
C PRO A 829 37.97 -4.53 -18.24
N ASP A 830 37.51 -3.52 -18.98
CA ASP A 830 36.35 -2.71 -18.63
C ASP A 830 35.66 -2.15 -19.89
N HIS A 831 34.41 -1.72 -19.70
CA HIS A 831 33.54 -1.13 -20.71
C HIS A 831 34.17 0.04 -21.46
N ALA A 832 34.73 1.01 -20.73
CA ALA A 832 35.25 2.23 -21.32
C ALA A 832 36.48 1.96 -22.19
N THR A 833 37.36 1.05 -21.76
CA THR A 833 38.51 0.58 -22.52
C THR A 833 38.05 -0.18 -23.78
N ALA A 834 37.04 -1.04 -23.66
CA ALA A 834 36.48 -1.79 -24.78
C ALA A 834 35.90 -0.86 -25.86
N MET A 835 35.07 0.11 -25.46
CA MET A 835 34.46 1.07 -26.36
C MET A 835 35.48 1.96 -27.06
N ARG A 836 36.45 2.53 -26.34
CA ARG A 836 37.49 3.38 -26.95
C ARG A 836 38.30 2.60 -27.98
N ALA A 837 38.71 1.38 -27.65
CA ALA A 837 39.49 0.54 -28.56
C ALA A 837 38.77 0.29 -29.90
N VAL A 838 37.44 0.06 -29.86
CA VAL A 838 36.64 -0.12 -31.08
C VAL A 838 36.43 1.20 -31.82
N LEU A 839 36.07 2.28 -31.12
CA LEU A 839 35.82 3.60 -31.70
C LEU A 839 37.06 4.22 -32.37
N ASP A 840 38.25 4.04 -31.79
CA ASP A 840 39.52 4.54 -32.33
C ASP A 840 39.96 3.80 -33.60
N SER A 841 39.38 2.63 -33.86
CA SER A 841 39.75 1.74 -34.98
C SER A 841 38.64 1.56 -36.03
N VAL A 842 37.62 2.42 -36.01
CA VAL A 842 36.50 2.40 -36.98
C VAL A 842 37.00 2.76 -38.39
N LEU A 843 36.60 1.95 -39.37
CA LEU A 843 36.91 2.13 -40.79
C LEU A 843 35.65 2.42 -41.61
N PRO A 844 35.77 3.08 -42.78
CA PRO A 844 34.66 3.25 -43.72
C PRO A 844 33.99 1.91 -44.10
N GLY A 845 32.67 1.85 -43.99
CA GLY A 845 31.84 0.66 -44.22
C GLY A 845 31.65 -0.22 -43.00
N ASP A 846 32.19 0.13 -41.82
CA ASP A 846 31.93 -0.58 -40.58
C ASP A 846 30.50 -0.34 -40.07
N LEU A 847 29.87 -1.38 -39.54
CA LEU A 847 28.74 -1.30 -38.63
C LEU A 847 29.22 -1.73 -37.23
N VAL A 848 29.23 -0.79 -36.29
CA VAL A 848 29.68 -1.02 -34.91
C VAL A 848 28.49 -0.97 -33.98
N ILE A 849 28.34 -1.98 -33.13
CA ILE A 849 27.37 -2.00 -32.05
C ILE A 849 28.10 -1.87 -30.72
N LEU A 850 27.65 -0.93 -29.89
CA LEU A 850 28.22 -0.64 -28.59
C LEU A 850 27.14 -0.88 -27.54
N GLN A 851 27.28 -1.97 -26.77
CA GLN A 851 26.39 -2.21 -25.65
C GLN A 851 26.60 -1.15 -24.56
N CYS A 852 25.50 -0.68 -23.98
CA CYS A 852 25.53 0.07 -22.73
C CYS A 852 25.74 -0.86 -21.53
N ASP A 853 26.43 -0.37 -20.50
CA ASP A 853 26.40 -1.03 -19.21
C ASP A 853 24.97 -1.06 -18.66
N GLU A 854 24.58 -2.18 -18.05
CA GLU A 854 23.22 -2.41 -17.54
C GLU A 854 22.85 -1.41 -16.45
N GLY A 855 23.82 -0.93 -15.66
CA GLY A 855 23.60 0.05 -14.59
C GLY A 855 23.61 1.51 -15.03
N SER A 856 24.22 1.84 -16.17
CA SER A 856 24.21 3.19 -16.73
C SER A 856 24.70 3.23 -18.17
N ALA A 857 23.91 3.84 -19.03
CA ALA A 857 24.32 4.11 -20.39
C ALA A 857 25.11 5.42 -20.55
N GLU A 858 25.07 6.35 -19.58
CA GLU A 858 25.71 7.67 -19.68
C GLU A 858 27.21 7.64 -20.11
N PRO A 859 28.05 6.71 -19.63
CA PRO A 859 29.43 6.56 -20.09
C PRO A 859 29.55 6.27 -21.59
N SER A 860 28.72 5.36 -22.13
CA SER A 860 28.76 4.99 -23.55
C SER A 860 28.56 6.19 -24.46
N LEU A 861 27.68 7.11 -24.08
CA LEU A 861 27.30 8.18 -25.00
C LEU A 861 28.11 9.43 -24.83
N ASN A 862 28.73 9.62 -23.67
CA ASN A 862 29.81 10.58 -23.58
C ASN A 862 30.98 10.17 -24.51
N LEU A 863 31.30 8.88 -24.60
CA LEU A 863 32.30 8.39 -25.55
C LEU A 863 31.84 8.54 -27.00
N LEU A 864 30.59 8.18 -27.33
CA LEU A 864 30.05 8.36 -28.67
C LEU A 864 30.04 9.84 -29.09
N ARG A 865 29.54 10.74 -28.23
CA ARG A 865 29.53 12.20 -28.49
C ARG A 865 30.93 12.73 -28.72
N HIS A 866 31.91 12.30 -27.92
CA HIS A 866 33.29 12.68 -28.11
C HIS A 866 33.83 12.21 -29.47
N TRP A 867 33.54 10.96 -29.86
CA TRP A 867 33.93 10.40 -31.15
C TRP A 867 33.29 11.12 -32.34
N ILE A 868 32.04 11.58 -32.22
CA ILE A 868 31.36 12.40 -33.23
C ILE A 868 32.06 13.75 -33.39
N GLN A 869 32.50 14.36 -32.29
CA GLN A 869 33.12 15.70 -32.25
C GLN A 869 34.58 15.72 -32.69
N GLN A 870 35.29 14.58 -32.63
CA GLN A 870 36.64 14.48 -33.17
C GLN A 870 36.59 14.60 -34.71
N ASN A 871 37.32 15.54 -35.29
CA ASN A 871 37.34 15.82 -36.75
C ASN A 871 37.72 14.60 -37.60
#